data_AF-A0A3Q3MFI9-F1
#
_entry.id   AF-A0A3Q3MFI9-F1
#
_cell.length_a   1.000
_cell.length_b   1.000
_cell.length_c   1.000
_cell.angle_alpha   90.00
_cell.angle_beta   90.00
_cell.angle_gamma   90.00
#
_symmetry.space_group_name_H-M   'P 1'
#
loop_
_entity.id
_entity.type
_entity.pdbx_description
1 polymer ?
#
loop_
_entity_poly.entity_id
_entity_poly.type
_entity_poly.pdbx_seq_one_letter_code
_entity_poly.pdbx_strand_id
1 'polypeptide(L)'
;MGVSQFTCYKYPSATVTLQKTAEVSLSTEKLREKNFTADMGQVWVIERCDLNIKSNNSSHHTDLNGEERLIVRRGQPFNITLHLKPGSEEFKLAESSFTFVVETGPLPSEESGTKVSFSLRDTTVDTEWSASASNDPSGNTVSVSISSSPDAPIGLYSLFLEQGWEKASLGQFILLFNSWCPRDAVYMQSESKREEYVLAQHGQIYRGTYKRIKGTPWHYGQFEPGILDICLKILDKNPKFVCDPDEDCSARRNPVYVTRVLSTMINSEDDRGVLVGEWDEILDGVHPLDWIDSGEILHLWAESGPVRYGQCWVFAAVACTVSRALGIPCRVVTNFGSAHDTDANLVIELLFDESGNRISSDSIWNFHVWVESWMTRPDLGPEYDGWQASDPTPQETSDGLFCCGPASVKAIREGELTKKYDAPFIFAEVNADVVNLLQLPDGEFVKLSGSTKSVGQFISTKAVGTDERLDITHQYKYPEGSKEERQVYEKAQHHNKLHQQQQEEESGLHVKIKLAHDMVVGSDFEVCAVLTNNYKKTRNCTFVFFARAISYNGKQGDSCGFASDKVKVPSGQERRLSLKLQYDSYGSVITPDRLIQLSAIAFDKKATDYHIAEKTIVLDEPDIDIKLTEKAAVNQPVTAELSLWNPLPELLQDCSFTIGGFGLTGVKHVTVKIGAVDPEEEAKASAEFIPTRAGSSVLLVSFDSDKLKNIKSFAKVVVEESISTEI
;
A
#
# COMPACT_ATOMS: atom_id res chain seq x y z
N MET A 1 -4.69 -39.39 -5.14
CA MET A 1 -3.65 -40.40 -4.89
C MET A 1 -2.33 -39.66 -4.69
N GLY A 2 -1.64 -39.91 -3.58
CA GLY A 2 -0.28 -39.39 -3.30
C GLY A 2 -0.20 -38.06 -2.56
N VAL A 3 -0.58 -38.02 -1.28
CA VAL A 3 -0.36 -36.88 -0.37
C VAL A 3 1.05 -36.99 0.21
N SER A 4 1.92 -36.02 -0.06
CA SER A 4 3.23 -35.88 0.56
C SER A 4 3.11 -35.04 1.83
N GLN A 5 3.04 -35.69 2.99
CA GLN A 5 3.13 -35.05 4.30
C GLN A 5 4.59 -34.68 4.60
N PHE A 6 4.87 -33.38 4.75
CA PHE A 6 6.12 -32.93 5.38
C PHE A 6 6.07 -33.26 6.88
N THR A 7 6.83 -34.28 7.26
CA THR A 7 7.00 -34.68 8.67
C THR A 7 8.29 -34.06 9.18
N CYS A 8 8.19 -33.13 10.15
CA CYS A 8 9.34 -32.53 10.81
C CYS A 8 10.00 -33.57 11.74
N TYR A 9 11.18 -34.07 11.37
CA TYR A 9 11.93 -35.02 12.19
C TYR A 9 12.60 -34.31 13.37
N LYS A 10 12.13 -34.61 14.59
CA LYS A 10 12.87 -34.36 15.84
C LYS A 10 14.10 -35.26 15.89
N TYR A 11 15.30 -34.69 15.95
CA TYR A 11 16.51 -35.44 16.28
C TYR A 11 16.64 -35.66 17.80
N PRO A 12 16.99 -36.87 18.26
CA PRO A 12 17.27 -37.14 19.67
C PRO A 12 18.69 -36.71 20.04
N SER A 13 18.83 -36.22 21.28
CA SER A 13 20.11 -35.90 21.92
C SER A 13 21.02 -37.13 21.99
N ALA A 14 22.23 -37.04 21.44
CA ALA A 14 23.29 -38.01 21.65
C ALA A 14 24.50 -37.33 22.32
N THR A 15 24.69 -37.65 23.59
CA THR A 15 25.87 -37.32 24.38
C THR A 15 27.05 -38.16 23.87
N VAL A 16 28.13 -37.52 23.41
CA VAL A 16 29.36 -38.23 23.01
C VAL A 16 30.45 -37.98 24.05
N THR A 17 30.83 -39.07 24.71
CA THR A 17 31.88 -39.19 25.71
C THR A 17 33.27 -39.09 25.06
N LEU A 18 34.13 -38.22 25.60
CA LEU A 18 35.55 -38.12 25.24
C LEU A 18 36.33 -39.33 25.77
N GLN A 19 37.05 -40.02 24.88
CA GLN A 19 38.09 -40.99 25.25
C GLN A 19 39.43 -40.60 24.63
N LYS A 20 40.45 -40.45 25.50
CA LYS A 20 41.87 -40.26 25.17
C LYS A 20 42.44 -41.53 24.52
N THR A 21 43.32 -41.36 23.52
CA THR A 21 44.78 -41.60 23.54
C THR A 21 45.31 -41.93 22.14
N ALA A 22 46.36 -41.24 21.68
CA ALA A 22 47.57 -41.83 21.10
C ALA A 22 48.61 -40.74 20.78
N GLU A 23 49.78 -40.87 21.40
CA GLU A 23 51.03 -40.14 21.11
C GLU A 23 51.65 -40.63 19.80
N VAL A 24 52.23 -39.74 18.98
CA VAL A 24 53.41 -40.06 18.14
C VAL A 24 54.29 -38.81 17.92
N SER A 25 55.50 -38.91 18.48
CA SER A 25 56.82 -38.35 18.13
C SER A 25 57.04 -36.87 17.79
N LEU A 26 57.83 -36.24 18.66
CA LEU A 26 58.62 -35.03 18.43
C LEU A 26 59.74 -35.24 17.41
N SER A 27 59.85 -34.32 16.44
CA SER A 27 61.11 -34.00 15.75
C SER A 27 61.36 -32.50 15.90
N THR A 28 62.36 -32.17 16.72
CA THR A 28 62.90 -30.83 16.91
C THR A 28 63.74 -30.41 15.70
N GLU A 29 63.28 -29.42 14.94
CA GLU A 29 64.14 -28.66 14.03
C GLU A 29 64.24 -27.20 14.51
N LYS A 30 65.46 -26.83 14.87
CA LYS A 30 65.87 -25.48 15.28
C LYS A 30 65.71 -24.52 14.12
N LEU A 31 64.75 -23.61 14.18
CA LEU A 31 64.75 -22.38 13.40
C LEU A 31 65.07 -21.20 14.30
N ARG A 32 66.17 -20.56 13.94
CA ARG A 32 66.78 -19.36 14.53
C ARG A 32 65.73 -18.28 14.83
N GLU A 33 65.86 -17.69 16.02
CA GLU A 33 65.40 -16.34 16.33
C GLU A 33 65.81 -15.39 15.19
N LYS A 34 64.84 -15.05 14.34
CA LYS A 34 64.83 -13.76 13.67
C LYS A 34 63.85 -12.91 14.45
N ASN A 35 64.39 -11.95 15.19
CA ASN A 35 63.65 -10.80 15.67
C ASN A 35 63.01 -10.12 14.46
N PHE A 36 61.77 -10.49 14.14
CA PHE A 36 60.85 -9.60 13.48
C PHE A 36 60.26 -8.73 14.59
N THR A 37 60.90 -7.59 14.84
CA THR A 37 60.16 -6.42 15.30
C THR A 37 59.15 -6.11 14.20
N ALA A 38 57.95 -6.69 14.32
CA ALA A 38 56.80 -6.17 13.61
C ALA A 38 56.65 -4.73 14.09
N ASP A 39 56.72 -3.81 13.15
CA ASP A 39 56.44 -2.40 13.34
C ASP A 39 55.07 -2.32 14.04
N MET A 40 55.08 -1.97 15.33
CA MET A 40 53.83 -1.70 16.05
C MET A 40 53.31 -0.39 15.49
N GLY A 41 52.41 -0.47 14.51
CA GLY A 41 51.68 0.69 14.01
C GLY A 41 51.13 1.51 15.18
N GLN A 42 51.26 2.83 15.09
CA GLN A 42 50.80 3.75 16.12
C GLN A 42 49.31 3.55 16.40
N VAL A 43 48.94 3.54 17.68
CA VAL A 43 47.55 3.48 18.13
C VAL A 43 47.14 4.88 18.54
N TRP A 44 46.16 5.46 17.86
CA TRP A 44 45.59 6.77 18.18
C TRP A 44 44.42 6.59 19.14
N VAL A 45 44.47 7.30 20.27
CA VAL A 45 43.40 7.28 21.27
C VAL A 45 42.27 8.21 20.81
N ILE A 46 41.12 7.63 20.47
CA ILE A 46 39.91 8.37 20.13
C ILE A 46 39.19 8.74 21.42
N GLU A 47 39.01 10.04 21.64
CA GLU A 47 38.30 10.58 22.80
C GLU A 47 36.78 10.50 22.60
N ARG A 48 36.30 10.89 21.43
CA ARG A 48 34.88 10.82 21.04
C ARG A 48 34.71 10.82 19.53
N CYS A 49 33.57 10.30 19.07
CA CYS A 49 33.14 10.36 17.67
C CYS A 49 31.90 11.24 17.56
N ASP A 50 31.91 12.20 16.64
CA ASP A 50 30.72 12.94 16.22
C ASP A 50 30.20 12.33 14.91
N LEU A 51 28.94 11.91 14.90
CA LEU A 51 28.30 11.33 13.72
C LEU A 51 27.73 12.39 12.75
N ASN A 52 27.88 13.68 13.07
CA ASN A 52 27.41 14.83 12.28
C ASN A 52 25.93 14.69 11.84
N ILE A 53 25.09 14.21 12.77
CA ILE A 53 23.72 13.73 12.50
C ILE A 53 22.91 14.72 11.66
N LYS A 54 22.85 15.98 12.08
CA LYS A 54 22.06 17.02 11.38
C LYS A 54 22.47 17.21 9.92
N SER A 55 23.77 17.33 9.66
CA SER A 55 24.27 17.57 8.31
C SER A 55 24.07 16.35 7.41
N ASN A 56 24.31 15.15 7.94
CA ASN A 56 24.14 13.91 7.20
C ASN A 56 22.65 13.63 6.93
N ASN A 57 21.78 13.78 7.91
CA ASN A 57 20.36 13.53 7.71
C ASN A 57 19.78 14.50 6.66
N SER A 58 20.20 15.77 6.67
CA SER A 58 19.80 16.74 5.65
C SER A 58 20.30 16.35 4.24
N SER A 59 21.57 15.97 4.09
CA SER A 59 22.11 15.58 2.77
C SER A 59 21.55 14.26 2.24
N HIS A 60 21.07 13.39 3.13
CA HIS A 60 20.46 12.10 2.79
C HIS A 60 18.92 12.15 2.69
N HIS A 61 18.29 13.32 2.82
CA HIS A 61 16.83 13.46 2.78
C HIS A 61 16.13 12.59 3.84
N THR A 62 16.63 12.63 5.07
CA THR A 62 16.14 11.88 6.24
C THR A 62 15.93 12.78 7.46
N ASP A 63 16.13 14.09 7.34
CA ASP A 63 15.88 15.11 8.38
C ASP A 63 14.42 15.13 8.86
N LEU A 64 13.48 14.67 8.04
CA LEU A 64 12.08 14.53 8.43
C LEU A 64 11.88 13.58 9.62
N ASN A 65 12.81 12.63 9.85
CA ASN A 65 12.80 11.67 10.97
C ASN A 65 13.35 12.25 12.30
N GLY A 66 13.74 13.51 12.32
CA GLY A 66 14.36 14.16 13.48
C GLY A 66 15.89 14.12 13.47
N GLU A 67 16.48 14.71 14.52
CA GLU A 67 17.94 14.91 14.66
C GLU A 67 18.59 14.06 15.77
N GLU A 68 17.87 13.08 16.33
CA GLU A 68 18.34 12.28 17.48
C GLU A 68 19.30 11.13 17.08
N ARG A 69 19.18 10.61 15.86
CA ARG A 69 19.94 9.46 15.36
C ARG A 69 20.41 9.66 13.93
N LEU A 70 21.55 9.08 13.58
CA LEU A 70 22.08 9.09 12.21
C LEU A 70 21.25 8.14 11.33
N ILE A 71 20.59 8.69 10.31
CA ILE A 71 19.82 7.92 9.34
C ILE A 71 20.31 8.31 7.95
N VAL A 72 20.88 7.36 7.23
CA VAL A 72 21.51 7.59 5.94
C VAL A 72 20.97 6.61 4.91
N ARG A 73 21.20 6.91 3.63
CA ARG A 73 20.76 6.10 2.50
C ARG A 73 21.97 5.47 1.83
N ARG A 74 21.83 4.19 1.44
CA ARG A 74 22.93 3.41 0.86
C ARG A 74 23.48 4.01 -0.44
N GLY A 75 24.74 3.73 -0.77
CA GLY A 75 25.36 4.24 -2.00
C GLY A 75 25.61 5.75 -2.03
N GLN A 76 25.51 6.44 -0.90
CA GLN A 76 25.83 7.86 -0.75
C GLN A 76 26.77 8.07 0.45
N PRO A 77 27.81 8.90 0.34
CA PRO A 77 28.74 9.16 1.44
C PRO A 77 28.14 10.00 2.56
N PHE A 78 28.47 9.67 3.80
CA PHE A 78 28.19 10.44 5.01
C PHE A 78 29.48 10.71 5.80
N ASN A 79 29.50 11.78 6.60
CA ASN A 79 30.73 12.23 7.26
C ASN A 79 30.67 12.04 8.78
N ILE A 80 31.75 11.56 9.37
CA ILE A 80 31.94 11.51 10.83
C ILE A 80 33.21 12.28 11.21
N THR A 81 33.28 12.75 12.45
CA THR A 81 34.44 13.46 12.98
C THR A 81 34.99 12.73 14.20
N LEU A 82 36.23 12.26 14.08
CA LEU A 82 36.96 11.61 15.16
C LEU A 82 37.76 12.66 15.93
N HIS A 83 37.50 12.80 17.23
CA HIS A 83 38.29 13.65 18.11
C HIS A 83 39.43 12.83 18.73
N LEU A 84 40.66 13.21 18.42
CA LEU A 84 41.86 12.57 18.96
C LEU A 84 42.20 13.18 20.31
N LYS A 85 42.70 12.36 21.24
CA LYS A 85 43.10 12.83 22.56
C LYS A 85 44.23 13.87 22.44
N PRO A 86 44.18 14.98 23.19
CA PRO A 86 45.25 15.99 23.21
C PRO A 86 46.62 15.36 23.53
N GLY A 87 47.62 15.62 22.69
CA GLY A 87 48.96 15.03 22.81
C GLY A 87 49.17 13.73 22.00
N SER A 88 48.17 13.30 21.23
CA SER A 88 48.36 12.29 20.17
C SER A 88 49.26 12.85 19.06
N GLU A 89 50.05 11.99 18.41
CA GLU A 89 50.84 12.40 17.24
C GLU A 89 49.94 12.81 16.06
N GLU A 90 50.48 13.69 15.21
CA GLU A 90 49.79 14.19 14.02
C GLU A 90 49.30 13.01 13.16
N PHE A 91 48.00 12.97 12.86
CA PHE A 91 47.44 11.93 12.02
C PHE A 91 48.04 12.03 10.61
N LYS A 92 48.58 10.93 10.09
CA LYS A 92 49.06 10.86 8.70
C LYS A 92 48.46 9.66 8.01
N LEU A 93 47.64 9.92 6.99
CA LEU A 93 46.91 8.90 6.25
C LEU A 93 47.79 7.72 5.79
N ALA A 94 49.04 7.97 5.38
CA ALA A 94 49.97 6.95 4.90
C ALA A 94 50.58 6.05 6.00
N GLU A 95 50.53 6.50 7.26
CA GLU A 95 51.09 5.80 8.43
C GLU A 95 49.99 5.19 9.31
N SER A 96 48.70 5.48 9.02
CA SER A 96 47.54 5.05 9.81
C SER A 96 46.91 3.73 9.33
N SER A 97 46.83 2.73 10.22
CA SER A 97 46.06 1.50 9.99
C SER A 97 44.66 1.59 10.61
N PHE A 98 43.80 2.44 10.05
CA PHE A 98 42.38 2.50 10.45
C PHE A 98 41.56 1.55 9.59
N THR A 99 40.96 0.55 10.22
CA THR A 99 40.00 -0.35 9.60
C THR A 99 38.63 -0.14 10.23
N PHE A 100 37.66 0.29 9.43
CA PHE A 100 36.28 0.40 9.86
C PHE A 100 35.57 -0.94 9.69
N VAL A 101 34.73 -1.28 10.64
CA VAL A 101 33.88 -2.48 10.57
C VAL A 101 32.43 -2.06 10.79
N VAL A 102 31.56 -2.45 9.87
CA VAL A 102 30.10 -2.25 9.98
C VAL A 102 29.41 -3.60 10.11
N GLU A 103 28.45 -3.69 11.02
CA GLU A 103 27.72 -4.92 11.34
C GLU A 103 26.22 -4.63 11.42
N THR A 104 25.39 -5.45 10.78
CA THR A 104 23.92 -5.43 10.84
C THR A 104 23.35 -6.82 11.10
N GLY A 105 22.16 -6.89 11.68
CA GLY A 105 21.50 -8.14 12.04
C GLY A 105 22.06 -8.81 13.30
N PRO A 106 21.39 -9.88 13.79
CA PRO A 106 21.78 -10.54 15.04
C PRO A 106 22.99 -11.48 14.90
N LEU A 107 23.31 -11.93 13.68
CA LEU A 107 24.41 -12.83 13.36
C LEU A 107 25.28 -12.29 12.20
N PRO A 108 25.99 -11.16 12.37
CA PRO A 108 26.72 -10.52 11.27
C PRO A 108 27.83 -11.41 10.71
N SER A 109 27.89 -11.58 9.39
CA SER A 109 28.90 -12.37 8.69
C SER A 109 29.41 -11.67 7.43
N GLU A 110 30.69 -11.87 7.10
CA GLU A 110 31.29 -11.29 5.88
C GLU A 110 30.76 -11.96 4.61
N GLU A 111 30.48 -13.26 4.67
CA GLU A 111 29.92 -14.05 3.56
C GLU A 111 28.52 -13.56 3.16
N SER A 112 27.67 -13.29 4.16
CA SER A 112 26.33 -12.74 3.95
C SER A 112 26.33 -11.23 3.68
N GLY A 113 27.48 -10.57 3.76
CA GLY A 113 27.64 -9.12 3.61
C GLY A 113 26.89 -8.30 4.68
N THR A 114 26.51 -8.95 5.79
CA THR A 114 25.93 -8.33 7.00
C THR A 114 27.02 -7.81 7.93
N LYS A 115 28.28 -8.21 7.71
CA LYS A 115 29.50 -7.60 8.26
C LYS A 115 30.46 -7.20 7.14
N VAL A 116 31.02 -5.99 7.19
CA VAL A 116 32.01 -5.52 6.21
C VAL A 116 33.14 -4.77 6.90
N SER A 117 34.37 -5.14 6.57
CA SER A 117 35.61 -4.50 7.05
C SER A 117 36.29 -3.74 5.91
N PHE A 118 36.61 -2.46 6.09
CA PHE A 118 37.20 -1.62 5.04
C PHE A 118 38.18 -0.59 5.61
N SER A 119 39.30 -0.39 4.93
CA SER A 119 40.36 0.54 5.36
C SER A 119 40.25 1.91 4.69
N LEU A 120 40.94 2.90 5.26
CA LEU A 120 41.07 4.23 4.68
C LEU A 120 41.73 4.20 3.29
N ARG A 121 41.23 5.06 2.40
CA ARG A 121 41.75 5.33 1.05
C ARG A 121 41.85 6.85 0.84
N ASP A 122 42.51 7.25 -0.24
CA ASP A 122 42.59 8.67 -0.64
C ASP A 122 41.21 9.26 -0.96
N THR A 123 40.34 8.46 -1.60
CA THR A 123 38.97 8.85 -1.94
C THR A 123 38.00 7.69 -1.71
N THR A 124 36.74 8.03 -1.42
CA THR A 124 35.64 7.05 -1.38
C THR A 124 35.31 6.52 -2.77
N VAL A 125 34.83 5.28 -2.82
CA VAL A 125 34.31 4.60 -4.02
C VAL A 125 32.79 4.50 -3.92
N ASP A 126 32.10 4.58 -5.05
CA ASP A 126 30.64 4.59 -5.16
C ASP A 126 30.01 3.20 -5.36
N THR A 127 30.80 2.13 -5.35
CA THR A 127 30.35 0.74 -5.59
C THR A 127 30.45 -0.16 -4.37
N GLU A 128 31.26 0.19 -3.39
CA GLU A 128 31.58 -0.65 -2.24
C GLU A 128 31.74 0.17 -0.96
N TRP A 129 31.77 -0.52 0.19
CA TRP A 129 32.13 0.13 1.44
C TRP A 129 33.54 0.68 1.39
N SER A 130 33.68 1.98 1.65
CA SER A 130 34.96 2.67 1.60
C SER A 130 34.96 3.87 2.53
N ALA A 131 36.15 4.26 2.99
CA ALA A 131 36.34 5.46 3.78
C ALA A 131 37.52 6.28 3.25
N SER A 132 37.40 7.60 3.31
CA SER A 132 38.52 8.53 3.12
C SER A 132 38.60 9.49 4.30
N ALA A 133 39.80 9.90 4.67
CA ALA A 133 40.00 10.80 5.81
C ALA A 133 40.80 12.04 5.41
N SER A 134 40.45 13.17 6.01
CA SER A 134 41.20 14.42 5.93
C SER A 134 41.41 15.00 7.32
N ASN A 135 42.56 15.65 7.51
CA ASN A 135 42.87 16.35 8.76
C ASN A 135 42.22 17.72 8.78
N ASP A 136 41.71 18.09 9.95
CA ASP A 136 41.43 19.48 10.24
C ASP A 136 42.76 20.26 10.44
N PRO A 137 42.86 21.52 9.98
CA PRO A 137 44.03 22.37 10.20
C PRO A 137 44.47 22.52 11.68
N SER A 138 43.56 22.29 12.64
CA SER A 138 43.84 22.32 14.08
C SER A 138 44.57 21.07 14.61
N GLY A 139 44.68 20.00 13.82
CA GLY A 139 45.46 18.78 14.11
C GLY A 139 44.85 17.81 15.13
N ASN A 140 43.76 18.18 15.80
CA ASN A 140 43.14 17.37 16.86
C ASN A 140 41.89 16.58 16.40
N THR A 141 41.47 16.76 15.15
CA THR A 141 40.27 16.12 14.59
C THR A 141 40.54 15.54 13.22
N VAL A 142 40.00 14.35 12.97
CA VAL A 142 40.04 13.67 11.68
C VAL A 142 38.61 13.60 11.14
N SER A 143 38.39 14.21 9.98
CA SER A 143 37.12 14.13 9.26
C SER A 143 37.15 12.91 8.35
N VAL A 144 36.23 11.98 8.55
CA VAL A 144 36.15 10.74 7.78
C VAL A 144 34.86 10.75 6.97
N SER A 145 34.97 10.56 5.66
CA SER A 145 33.84 10.33 4.77
C SER A 145 33.70 8.83 4.54
N ILE A 146 32.54 8.26 4.86
CA ILE A 146 32.22 6.83 4.72
C ILE A 146 31.17 6.69 3.63
N SER A 147 31.46 5.87 2.62
CA SER A 147 30.53 5.49 1.56
C SER A 147 30.13 4.04 1.73
N SER A 148 28.83 3.76 1.68
CA SER A 148 28.30 2.39 1.68
C SER A 148 28.13 1.88 0.25
N SER A 149 28.13 0.56 0.07
CA SER A 149 27.72 -0.03 -1.21
C SER A 149 26.25 0.31 -1.54
N PRO A 150 25.89 0.61 -2.79
CA PRO A 150 24.48 0.76 -3.20
C PRO A 150 23.68 -0.55 -3.06
N ASP A 151 24.35 -1.70 -2.91
CA ASP A 151 23.75 -3.02 -2.69
C ASP A 151 23.87 -3.50 -1.23
N ALA A 152 24.16 -2.58 -0.30
CA ALA A 152 24.18 -2.89 1.12
C ALA A 152 22.77 -3.27 1.63
N PRO A 153 22.64 -4.26 2.53
CA PRO A 153 21.40 -4.51 3.25
C PRO A 153 20.90 -3.26 3.97
N ILE A 154 19.58 -3.06 4.02
CA ILE A 154 19.00 -2.00 4.84
C ILE A 154 18.82 -2.47 6.29
N GLY A 155 18.81 -1.56 7.25
CA GLY A 155 18.58 -1.87 8.66
C GLY A 155 19.42 -1.04 9.63
N LEU A 156 19.42 -1.44 10.90
CA LEU A 156 20.25 -0.84 11.94
C LEU A 156 21.68 -1.41 11.89
N TYR A 157 22.66 -0.52 11.77
CA TYR A 157 24.07 -0.85 11.74
C TYR A 157 24.79 -0.38 13.00
N SER A 158 25.77 -1.16 13.43
CA SER A 158 26.80 -0.73 14.39
C SER A 158 28.11 -0.45 13.66
N LEU A 159 28.73 0.70 13.96
CA LEU A 159 30.00 1.13 13.39
C LEU A 159 31.12 0.97 14.42
N PHE A 160 32.21 0.33 14.00
CA PHE A 160 33.40 0.13 14.79
C PHE A 160 34.64 0.62 14.05
N LEU A 161 35.68 0.95 14.82
CA LEU A 161 37.02 1.16 14.34
C LEU A 161 37.96 0.14 14.99
N GLU A 162 38.70 -0.57 14.15
CA GLU A 162 39.76 -1.48 14.55
C GLU A 162 41.13 -0.84 14.28
N GLN A 163 41.96 -0.80 15.33
CA GLN A 163 43.36 -0.36 15.29
C GLN A 163 44.22 -1.43 15.96
N GLY A 164 44.95 -2.22 15.16
CA GLY A 164 45.72 -3.36 15.69
C GLY A 164 44.81 -4.41 16.32
N TRP A 165 44.83 -4.51 17.66
CA TRP A 165 44.01 -5.46 18.43
C TRP A 165 42.80 -4.82 19.12
N GLU A 166 42.69 -3.49 19.08
CA GLU A 166 41.60 -2.75 19.74
C GLU A 166 40.43 -2.54 18.76
N LYS A 167 39.21 -2.90 19.20
CA LYS A 167 37.94 -2.61 18.50
C LYS A 167 37.14 -1.61 19.32
N ALA A 168 37.01 -0.38 18.82
CA ALA A 168 36.25 0.69 19.47
C ALA A 168 34.91 0.90 18.76
N SER A 169 33.82 1.02 19.51
CA SER A 169 32.51 1.39 18.94
C SER A 169 32.42 2.89 18.71
N LEU A 170 32.05 3.30 17.50
CA LEU A 170 31.89 4.70 17.11
C LEU A 170 30.43 5.18 17.19
N GLY A 171 29.47 4.24 17.15
CA GLY A 171 28.04 4.53 17.25
C GLY A 171 27.19 3.59 16.39
N GLN A 172 25.91 3.95 16.25
CA GLN A 172 24.94 3.24 15.43
C GLN A 172 24.29 4.18 14.42
N PHE A 173 23.87 3.63 13.29
CA PHE A 173 23.13 4.37 12.26
C PHE A 173 22.14 3.45 11.55
N ILE A 174 21.08 4.03 10.98
CA ILE A 174 20.13 3.29 10.15
C ILE A 174 20.48 3.53 8.68
N LEU A 175 20.57 2.44 7.91
CA LEU A 175 20.80 2.47 6.47
C LEU A 175 19.51 2.14 5.72
N LEU A 176 19.05 3.04 4.85
CA LEU A 176 17.82 2.91 4.05
C LEU A 176 18.13 2.75 2.56
N PHE A 177 17.11 2.37 1.78
CA PHE A 177 17.18 2.44 0.33
C PHE A 177 17.35 3.88 -0.16
N ASN A 178 17.98 4.05 -1.32
CA ASN A 178 18.35 5.35 -1.86
C ASN A 178 17.79 5.63 -3.25
N SER A 179 16.61 6.26 -3.31
CA SER A 179 16.04 6.72 -4.58
C SER A 179 16.82 7.87 -5.25
N TRP A 180 17.80 8.46 -4.55
CA TRP A 180 18.71 9.48 -5.08
C TRP A 180 20.00 8.93 -5.70
N CYS A 181 20.38 7.69 -5.39
CA CYS A 181 21.60 7.08 -5.90
C CYS A 181 21.35 6.39 -7.26
N PRO A 182 22.00 6.80 -8.37
CA PRO A 182 21.80 6.19 -9.70
C PRO A 182 22.14 4.70 -9.80
N ARG A 183 22.91 4.17 -8.85
CA ARG A 183 23.31 2.75 -8.79
C ARG A 183 22.39 1.91 -7.92
N ASP A 184 21.51 2.53 -7.14
CA ASP A 184 20.56 1.80 -6.31
C ASP A 184 19.43 1.24 -7.18
N ALA A 185 19.00 0.02 -6.89
CA ALA A 185 17.85 -0.63 -7.53
C ALA A 185 16.55 0.19 -7.44
N VAL A 186 16.39 1.08 -6.46
CA VAL A 186 15.19 1.95 -6.33
C VAL A 186 15.37 3.37 -6.90
N TYR A 187 16.44 3.60 -7.68
CA TYR A 187 16.74 4.92 -8.23
C TYR A 187 15.56 5.52 -9.01
N MET A 188 15.21 6.75 -8.66
CA MET A 188 14.17 7.51 -9.34
C MET A 188 14.72 8.87 -9.76
N GLN A 189 14.89 9.06 -11.07
CA GLN A 189 15.58 10.24 -11.62
C GLN A 189 14.86 11.58 -11.34
N SER A 190 13.54 11.59 -11.26
CA SER A 190 12.73 12.81 -11.16
C SER A 190 12.58 13.24 -9.70
N GLU A 191 13.04 14.46 -9.37
CA GLU A 191 12.94 15.01 -8.02
C GLU A 191 11.49 15.11 -7.54
N SER A 192 10.58 15.67 -8.34
CA SER A 192 9.16 15.76 -7.98
C SER A 192 8.52 14.40 -7.71
N LYS A 193 8.94 13.34 -8.42
CA LYS A 193 8.49 11.97 -8.12
C LYS A 193 9.09 11.42 -6.83
N ARG A 194 10.33 11.76 -6.49
CA ARG A 194 10.93 11.40 -5.18
C ARG A 194 10.23 12.11 -4.04
N GLU A 195 9.93 13.39 -4.22
CA GLU A 195 9.11 14.18 -3.29
C GLU A 195 7.75 13.49 -3.08
N GLU A 196 7.02 13.13 -4.14
CA GLU A 196 5.70 12.50 -4.02
C GLU A 196 5.73 11.06 -3.48
N TYR A 197 6.66 10.23 -3.96
CA TYR A 197 6.61 8.78 -3.73
C TYR A 197 7.52 8.31 -2.60
N VAL A 198 8.33 9.18 -2.01
CA VAL A 198 9.15 8.89 -0.83
C VAL A 198 8.87 9.87 0.31
N LEU A 199 8.89 11.18 0.03
CA LEU A 199 8.86 12.21 1.09
C LEU A 199 7.44 12.69 1.47
N ALA A 200 6.46 12.61 0.56
CA ALA A 200 5.12 13.08 0.85
C ALA A 200 4.46 12.16 1.90
N GLN A 201 3.94 12.76 2.97
CA GLN A 201 3.29 12.07 4.08
C GLN A 201 1.77 12.05 3.97
N HIS A 202 1.20 12.68 2.95
CA HIS A 202 -0.24 12.69 2.68
C HIS A 202 -0.52 12.11 1.30
N GLY A 203 -1.69 11.48 1.15
CA GLY A 203 -2.12 10.82 -0.07
C GLY A 203 -3.62 10.95 -0.31
N GLN A 204 -4.04 10.44 -1.47
CA GLN A 204 -5.44 10.29 -1.86
C GLN A 204 -5.66 8.84 -2.25
N ILE A 205 -6.67 8.22 -1.66
CA ILE A 205 -7.13 6.87 -2.00
C ILE A 205 -8.46 7.02 -2.73
N TYR A 206 -8.52 6.53 -3.97
CA TYR A 206 -9.73 6.68 -4.78
C TYR A 206 -10.72 5.56 -4.47
N ARG A 207 -11.99 5.91 -4.28
CA ARG A 207 -13.09 5.00 -3.93
C ARG A 207 -14.36 5.35 -4.70
N GLY A 208 -15.40 4.54 -4.52
CA GLY A 208 -16.71 4.72 -5.16
C GLY A 208 -16.87 3.82 -6.38
N THR A 209 -17.29 4.39 -7.51
CA THR A 209 -17.45 3.63 -8.77
C THR A 209 -16.66 4.30 -9.89
N TYR A 210 -16.37 3.57 -10.97
CA TYR A 210 -15.66 4.12 -12.13
C TYR A 210 -16.35 5.34 -12.78
N LYS A 211 -17.64 5.58 -12.50
CA LYS A 211 -18.40 6.75 -12.99
C LYS A 211 -18.45 7.91 -12.01
N ARG A 212 -18.21 7.65 -10.73
CA ARG A 212 -18.20 8.63 -9.64
C ARG A 212 -17.07 8.25 -8.68
N ILE A 213 -15.88 8.72 -9.03
CA ILE A 213 -14.64 8.48 -8.30
C ILE A 213 -14.44 9.63 -7.32
N LYS A 214 -14.27 9.32 -6.04
CA LYS A 214 -13.92 10.31 -5.00
C LYS A 214 -12.56 9.96 -4.40
N GLY A 215 -11.72 10.98 -4.21
CA GLY A 215 -10.48 10.86 -3.45
C GLY A 215 -10.78 10.98 -1.95
N THR A 216 -10.37 9.98 -1.19
CA THR A 216 -10.38 10.01 0.27
C THR A 216 -8.97 10.33 0.75
N PRO A 217 -8.78 11.41 1.53
CA PRO A 217 -7.45 11.76 1.98
C PRO A 217 -6.93 10.76 3.02
N TRP A 218 -5.63 10.52 3.01
CA TRP A 218 -4.96 9.60 3.92
C TRP A 218 -3.64 10.17 4.41
N HIS A 219 -3.32 9.96 5.68
CA HIS A 219 -2.03 10.31 6.26
C HIS A 219 -1.15 9.06 6.37
N TYR A 220 -0.04 9.06 5.64
CA TYR A 220 0.93 7.96 5.67
C TYR A 220 1.85 8.03 6.88
N GLY A 221 2.25 9.24 7.32
CA GLY A 221 3.01 9.44 8.56
C GLY A 221 4.35 8.69 8.65
N GLN A 222 5.02 8.40 7.52
CA GLN A 222 6.22 7.55 7.54
C GLN A 222 7.42 8.11 8.33
N PHE A 223 7.42 9.42 8.64
CA PHE A 223 8.46 10.07 9.44
C PHE A 223 7.99 10.47 10.84
N GLU A 224 6.82 9.99 11.27
CA GLU A 224 6.39 10.20 12.65
C GLU A 224 7.31 9.47 13.65
N PRO A 225 7.45 10.00 14.89
CA PRO A 225 8.31 9.42 15.90
C PRO A 225 8.04 7.93 16.13
N GLY A 226 9.06 7.09 15.95
CA GLY A 226 8.98 5.64 16.19
C GLY A 226 8.48 4.81 15.01
N ILE A 227 7.88 5.40 13.97
CA ILE A 227 7.38 4.66 12.81
C ILE A 227 8.49 3.91 12.09
N LEU A 228 9.64 4.53 11.87
CA LEU A 228 10.78 3.86 11.23
C LEU A 228 11.24 2.62 12.02
N ASP A 229 11.28 2.69 13.35
CA ASP A 229 11.65 1.54 14.18
C ASP A 229 10.60 0.42 14.10
N ILE A 230 9.33 0.80 14.00
CA ILE A 230 8.23 -0.15 13.79
C ILE A 230 8.36 -0.81 12.42
N CYS A 231 8.70 -0.07 11.37
CA CYS A 231 8.95 -0.61 10.04
C CYS A 231 10.10 -1.64 10.04
N LEU A 232 11.20 -1.36 10.76
CA LEU A 232 12.29 -2.33 10.93
C LEU A 232 11.85 -3.55 11.75
N LYS A 233 11.05 -3.34 12.80
CA LYS A 233 10.46 -4.42 13.61
C LYS A 233 9.51 -5.31 12.81
N ILE A 234 8.80 -4.78 11.81
CA ILE A 234 7.99 -5.58 10.87
C ILE A 234 8.89 -6.57 10.12
N LEU A 235 10.04 -6.11 9.62
CA LEU A 235 11.01 -7.00 8.97
C LEU A 235 11.54 -8.05 9.96
N ASP A 236 11.85 -7.68 11.20
CA ASP A 236 12.37 -8.64 12.19
C ASP A 236 11.32 -9.65 12.72
N LYS A 237 10.02 -9.42 12.45
CA LYS A 237 8.96 -10.34 12.85
C LYS A 237 8.52 -11.30 11.75
N ASN A 238 9.07 -11.16 10.55
CA ASN A 238 8.61 -11.96 9.42
C ASN A 238 9.02 -13.45 9.53
N PRO A 239 8.25 -14.38 8.93
CA PRO A 239 8.54 -15.81 9.03
C PRO A 239 9.95 -16.21 8.59
N LYS A 240 10.51 -15.55 7.57
CA LYS A 240 11.85 -15.86 7.05
C LYS A 240 12.93 -15.45 8.04
N PHE A 241 12.81 -14.28 8.67
CA PHE A 241 13.71 -13.88 9.76
C PHE A 241 13.68 -14.85 10.93
N VAL A 242 12.50 -15.35 11.31
CA VAL A 242 12.40 -16.32 12.42
C VAL A 242 12.99 -17.68 12.08
N CYS A 243 12.99 -18.06 10.80
CA CYS A 243 13.60 -19.30 10.32
C CYS A 243 15.12 -19.18 10.21
N ASP A 244 15.62 -18.13 9.54
CA ASP A 244 17.04 -17.85 9.36
C ASP A 244 17.28 -16.32 9.37
N PRO A 245 17.68 -15.75 10.52
CA PRO A 245 17.91 -14.32 10.65
C PRO A 245 19.05 -13.78 9.77
N ASP A 246 20.11 -14.55 9.52
CA ASP A 246 21.25 -14.06 8.72
C ASP A 246 20.88 -14.03 7.23
N GLU A 247 20.20 -15.08 6.73
CA GLU A 247 19.72 -15.11 5.36
C GLU A 247 18.71 -13.98 5.09
N ASP A 248 17.77 -13.75 6.01
CA ASP A 248 16.80 -12.64 5.90
C ASP A 248 17.50 -11.28 5.90
N CYS A 249 18.38 -11.01 6.87
CA CYS A 249 19.13 -9.77 6.94
C CYS A 249 19.99 -9.54 5.69
N SER A 250 20.62 -10.57 5.13
CA SER A 250 21.34 -10.49 3.86
C SER A 250 20.43 -10.13 2.69
N ALA A 251 19.25 -10.77 2.61
CA ALA A 251 18.29 -10.59 1.54
C ALA A 251 17.61 -9.21 1.54
N ARG A 252 17.59 -8.50 2.68
CA ARG A 252 17.11 -7.11 2.80
C ARG A 252 17.86 -6.10 1.91
N ARG A 253 18.96 -6.48 1.27
CA ARG A 253 19.59 -5.68 0.19
C ARG A 253 18.71 -5.53 -1.06
N ASN A 254 17.77 -6.45 -1.28
CA ASN A 254 16.98 -6.51 -2.50
C ASN A 254 15.58 -5.91 -2.26
N PRO A 255 15.19 -4.82 -2.95
CA PRO A 255 13.85 -4.23 -2.78
C PRO A 255 12.73 -5.19 -3.22
N VAL A 256 12.98 -6.12 -4.14
CA VAL A 256 12.03 -7.17 -4.54
C VAL A 256 11.71 -8.09 -3.36
N TYR A 257 12.75 -8.48 -2.61
CA TYR A 257 12.60 -9.32 -1.42
C TYR A 257 11.84 -8.58 -0.32
N VAL A 258 12.26 -7.36 -0.01
CA VAL A 258 11.61 -6.53 1.02
C VAL A 258 10.14 -6.31 0.67
N THR A 259 9.82 -5.96 -0.57
CA THR A 259 8.43 -5.76 -1.01
C THR A 259 7.58 -7.02 -0.84
N ARG A 260 8.13 -8.21 -1.15
CA ARG A 260 7.43 -9.49 -0.94
C ARG A 260 7.25 -9.82 0.55
N VAL A 261 8.22 -9.48 1.41
CA VAL A 261 8.06 -9.62 2.87
C VAL A 261 6.96 -8.69 3.39
N LEU A 262 6.89 -7.46 2.87
CA LEU A 262 5.86 -6.51 3.25
C LEU A 262 4.46 -6.97 2.83
N SER A 263 4.27 -7.51 1.61
CA SER A 263 2.94 -7.99 1.20
C SER A 263 2.42 -9.12 2.10
N THR A 264 3.30 -9.96 2.65
CA THR A 264 2.94 -10.95 3.69
C THR A 264 2.68 -10.30 5.03
N MET A 265 3.57 -9.42 5.51
CA MET A 265 3.53 -8.96 6.91
C MET A 265 2.47 -7.89 7.19
N ILE A 266 1.93 -7.24 6.16
CA ILE A 266 0.89 -6.23 6.35
C ILE A 266 -0.45 -6.86 6.73
N ASN A 267 -0.80 -8.03 6.18
CA ASN A 267 -1.96 -8.81 6.65
C ASN A 267 -1.55 -9.83 7.71
N SER A 268 -2.48 -10.23 8.59
CA SER A 268 -2.18 -11.10 9.73
C SER A 268 -2.65 -12.55 9.57
N GLU A 269 -3.05 -13.00 8.38
CA GLU A 269 -3.63 -14.34 8.18
C GLU A 269 -2.63 -15.48 8.47
N ASP A 270 -1.34 -15.27 8.17
CA ASP A 270 -0.27 -16.26 8.41
C ASP A 270 0.41 -16.13 9.79
N ASP A 271 -0.28 -15.56 10.77
CA ASP A 271 0.22 -15.18 12.11
C ASP A 271 1.28 -14.05 12.13
N ARG A 272 1.08 -13.07 13.04
CA ARG A 272 2.02 -11.97 13.41
C ARG A 272 2.12 -10.77 12.47
N GLY A 273 1.28 -10.69 11.44
CA GLY A 273 1.19 -9.49 10.60
C GLY A 273 0.56 -8.27 11.29
N VAL A 274 0.40 -7.18 10.55
CA VAL A 274 -0.01 -5.87 11.09
C VAL A 274 -1.52 -5.77 11.29
N LEU A 275 -2.32 -6.09 10.28
CA LEU A 275 -3.76 -5.87 10.26
C LEU A 275 -4.55 -7.17 10.10
N VAL A 276 -5.64 -7.29 10.84
CA VAL A 276 -6.65 -8.35 10.69
C VAL A 276 -7.70 -7.87 9.69
N GLY A 277 -7.99 -8.68 8.67
CA GLY A 277 -9.02 -8.39 7.68
C GLY A 277 -10.43 -8.69 8.21
N GLU A 278 -11.40 -7.81 7.94
CA GLU A 278 -12.82 -8.09 8.22
C GLU A 278 -13.71 -7.36 7.19
N TRP A 279 -14.64 -8.09 6.60
CA TRP A 279 -15.56 -7.62 5.56
C TRP A 279 -17.04 -7.88 5.88
N ASP A 280 -17.31 -8.55 7.00
CA ASP A 280 -18.65 -8.83 7.52
C ASP A 280 -19.03 -7.82 8.62
N GLU A 281 -19.80 -8.27 9.62
CA GLU A 281 -20.27 -7.43 10.72
C GLU A 281 -19.16 -7.23 11.77
N ILE A 282 -18.79 -5.97 12.00
CA ILE A 282 -17.73 -5.61 12.95
C ILE A 282 -18.35 -5.40 14.33
N LEU A 283 -18.13 -6.36 15.23
CA LEU A 283 -18.66 -6.36 16.60
C LEU A 283 -17.70 -5.73 17.63
N ASP A 284 -16.41 -5.69 17.32
CA ASP A 284 -15.32 -5.16 18.14
C ASP A 284 -14.28 -4.43 17.28
N GLY A 285 -13.20 -3.93 17.89
CA GLY A 285 -12.13 -3.25 17.16
C GLY A 285 -12.55 -1.90 16.54
N VAL A 286 -11.76 -1.43 15.58
CA VAL A 286 -11.98 -0.19 14.83
C VAL A 286 -12.52 -0.53 13.45
N HIS A 287 -13.57 0.17 13.03
CA HIS A 287 -14.14 -0.04 11.70
C HIS A 287 -13.14 0.43 10.62
N PRO A 288 -12.89 -0.32 9.54
CA PRO A 288 -11.88 0.02 8.52
C PRO A 288 -12.03 1.40 7.86
N LEU A 289 -13.25 1.96 7.92
CA LEU A 289 -13.57 3.30 7.40
C LEU A 289 -13.18 4.42 8.35
N ASP A 290 -12.97 4.16 9.62
CA ASP A 290 -12.66 5.19 10.61
C ASP A 290 -11.17 5.57 10.51
N TRP A 291 -10.33 4.64 10.03
CA TRP A 291 -8.91 4.89 9.80
C TRP A 291 -8.67 6.02 8.79
N ILE A 292 -7.79 6.94 9.16
CA ILE A 292 -7.27 8.01 8.29
C ILE A 292 -5.74 8.09 8.33
N ASP A 293 -5.10 7.31 9.20
CA ASP A 293 -3.70 7.44 9.55
C ASP A 293 -3.03 6.05 9.68
N SER A 294 -1.97 5.81 8.90
CA SER A 294 -1.19 4.58 9.01
C SER A 294 -0.33 4.54 10.28
N GLY A 295 0.11 5.70 10.79
CA GLY A 295 0.96 5.82 11.96
C GLY A 295 0.27 5.29 13.22
N GLU A 296 -1.00 5.63 13.41
CA GLU A 296 -1.83 5.12 14.51
C GLU A 296 -1.90 3.58 14.49
N ILE A 297 -2.19 2.99 13.33
CA ILE A 297 -2.25 1.53 13.15
C ILE A 297 -0.90 0.90 13.50
N LEU A 298 0.21 1.46 13.01
CA LEU A 298 1.55 0.92 13.26
C LEU A 298 1.94 1.00 14.74
N HIS A 299 1.60 2.10 15.42
CA HIS A 299 1.80 2.23 16.87
C HIS A 299 0.99 1.20 17.66
N LEU A 300 -0.31 1.06 17.37
CA LEU A 300 -1.17 0.06 17.99
C LEU A 300 -0.61 -1.35 17.79
N TRP A 301 -0.12 -1.64 16.58
CA TRP A 301 0.52 -2.94 16.30
C TRP A 301 1.78 -3.17 17.13
N ALA A 302 2.62 -2.15 17.24
CA ALA A 302 3.87 -2.24 17.96
C ALA A 302 3.65 -2.50 19.47
N GLU A 303 2.57 -1.93 20.03
CA GLU A 303 2.17 -2.05 21.43
C GLU A 303 1.44 -3.36 21.72
N SER A 304 0.47 -3.74 20.89
CA SER A 304 -0.54 -4.76 21.22
C SER A 304 -0.61 -5.95 20.25
N GLY A 305 0.11 -5.92 19.13
CA GLY A 305 0.03 -6.97 18.09
C GLY A 305 -1.04 -6.67 17.02
N PRO A 306 -1.50 -7.68 16.25
CA PRO A 306 -2.39 -7.46 15.10
C PRO A 306 -3.58 -6.53 15.39
N VAL A 307 -3.74 -5.51 14.55
CA VAL A 307 -4.75 -4.46 14.71
C VAL A 307 -6.03 -4.83 13.99
N ARG A 308 -7.16 -4.67 14.69
CA ARG A 308 -8.51 -4.96 14.20
C ARG A 308 -9.24 -3.66 13.89
N TYR A 309 -9.76 -3.40 12.69
CA TYR A 309 -9.69 -4.20 11.46
C TYR A 309 -9.23 -3.37 10.26
N GLY A 310 -8.82 -4.05 9.19
CA GLY A 310 -8.42 -3.45 7.92
C GLY A 310 -9.19 -4.02 6.72
N GLN A 311 -9.26 -3.23 5.66
CA GLN A 311 -9.74 -3.63 4.33
C GLN A 311 -8.72 -3.19 3.28
N CYS A 312 -8.90 -3.52 1.99
CA CYS A 312 -7.85 -3.40 0.97
C CYS A 312 -7.14 -2.04 0.93
N TRP A 313 -7.88 -0.92 1.05
CA TRP A 313 -7.25 0.41 1.09
C TRP A 313 -6.41 0.65 2.34
N VAL A 314 -6.79 0.09 3.50
CA VAL A 314 -6.05 0.20 4.74
C VAL A 314 -4.75 -0.59 4.62
N PHE A 315 -4.82 -1.83 4.12
CA PHE A 315 -3.63 -2.64 3.86
C PHE A 315 -2.68 -1.94 2.88
N ALA A 316 -3.19 -1.44 1.75
CA ALA A 316 -2.39 -0.71 0.77
C ALA A 316 -1.76 0.57 1.36
N ALA A 317 -2.50 1.32 2.17
CA ALA A 317 -1.99 2.55 2.76
C ALA A 317 -0.87 2.28 3.79
N VAL A 318 -1.02 1.27 4.64
CA VAL A 318 0.04 0.87 5.58
C VAL A 318 1.25 0.30 4.82
N ALA A 319 1.05 -0.52 3.78
CA ALA A 319 2.13 -1.00 2.93
C ALA A 319 2.90 0.15 2.26
N CYS A 320 2.18 1.16 1.78
CA CYS A 320 2.78 2.38 1.21
C CYS A 320 3.62 3.13 2.25
N THR A 321 3.09 3.33 3.47
CA THR A 321 3.83 3.94 4.59
C THR A 321 5.14 3.21 4.86
N VAL A 322 5.09 1.88 5.02
CA VAL A 322 6.28 1.08 5.36
C VAL A 322 7.31 1.11 4.21
N SER A 323 6.88 0.96 2.96
CA SER A 323 7.78 1.07 1.81
C SER A 323 8.46 2.44 1.73
N ARG A 324 7.71 3.54 1.93
CA ARG A 324 8.24 4.91 1.94
C ARG A 324 9.22 5.13 3.09
N ALA A 325 8.91 4.65 4.29
CA ALA A 325 9.79 4.73 5.47
C ALA A 325 11.14 4.06 5.19
N LEU A 326 11.14 2.90 4.53
CA LEU A 326 12.34 2.16 4.16
C LEU A 326 13.11 2.77 2.98
N GLY A 327 12.53 3.77 2.29
CA GLY A 327 13.14 4.47 1.16
C GLY A 327 12.80 3.90 -0.22
N ILE A 328 11.83 2.97 -0.32
CA ILE A 328 11.33 2.44 -1.58
C ILE A 328 10.23 3.38 -2.10
N PRO A 329 10.38 4.00 -3.29
CA PRO A 329 9.33 4.86 -3.83
C PRO A 329 8.06 4.05 -4.08
N CYS A 330 6.95 4.48 -3.47
CA CYS A 330 5.71 3.71 -3.45
C CYS A 330 4.47 4.60 -3.65
N ARG A 331 3.46 4.07 -4.35
CA ARG A 331 2.15 4.74 -4.54
C ARG A 331 0.99 3.75 -4.36
N VAL A 332 -0.12 4.23 -3.83
CA VAL A 332 -1.38 3.48 -3.72
C VAL A 332 -2.15 3.58 -5.05
N VAL A 333 -2.70 2.46 -5.49
CA VAL A 333 -3.42 2.31 -6.76
C VAL A 333 -4.80 1.71 -6.51
N THR A 334 -5.83 2.33 -7.06
CA THR A 334 -7.20 1.81 -7.06
C THR A 334 -7.56 1.28 -8.44
N ASN A 335 -8.09 0.05 -8.52
CA ASN A 335 -8.73 -0.53 -9.69
C ASN A 335 -10.25 -0.57 -9.52
N PHE A 336 -11.03 -0.05 -10.47
CA PHE A 336 -12.50 -0.10 -10.40
C PHE A 336 -13.05 -1.27 -11.22
N GLY A 337 -14.05 -1.96 -10.68
CA GLY A 337 -14.51 -3.23 -11.23
C GLY A 337 -13.40 -4.27 -11.16
N SER A 338 -12.78 -4.45 -9.99
CA SER A 338 -11.70 -5.43 -9.84
C SER A 338 -12.29 -6.83 -9.85
N ALA A 339 -11.71 -7.69 -10.68
CA ALA A 339 -12.04 -9.10 -10.73
C ALA A 339 -11.46 -9.78 -9.50
N HIS A 340 -12.30 -10.08 -8.51
CA HIS A 340 -11.90 -10.84 -7.33
C HIS A 340 -12.30 -12.30 -7.55
N ASP A 341 -11.35 -13.05 -8.10
CA ASP A 341 -11.49 -14.48 -8.38
C ASP A 341 -10.39 -15.26 -7.65
N THR A 342 -10.70 -16.47 -7.20
CA THR A 342 -9.81 -17.28 -6.36
C THR A 342 -8.81 -18.13 -7.15
N ASP A 343 -8.88 -18.17 -8.48
CA ASP A 343 -8.07 -19.11 -9.28
C ASP A 343 -7.38 -18.45 -10.49
N ALA A 344 -7.25 -17.11 -10.49
CA ALA A 344 -6.73 -16.33 -11.62
C ALA A 344 -7.48 -16.62 -12.95
N ASN A 345 -8.77 -16.94 -12.86
CA ASN A 345 -9.62 -17.14 -14.01
C ASN A 345 -9.81 -15.81 -14.74
N LEU A 346 -9.56 -15.88 -16.03
CA LEU A 346 -9.78 -14.76 -16.94
C LEU A 346 -11.24 -14.67 -17.42
N VAL A 347 -12.13 -15.52 -16.90
CA VAL A 347 -13.57 -15.47 -17.11
C VAL A 347 -14.25 -15.69 -15.76
N ILE A 348 -14.92 -14.66 -15.27
CA ILE A 348 -15.73 -14.70 -14.04
C ILE A 348 -17.17 -15.05 -14.41
N GLU A 349 -17.67 -16.15 -13.84
CA GLU A 349 -19.04 -16.61 -14.05
C GLU A 349 -19.93 -16.20 -12.87
N LEU A 350 -20.80 -15.21 -13.11
CA LEU A 350 -21.78 -14.76 -12.13
C LEU A 350 -23.06 -15.55 -12.31
N LEU A 351 -23.35 -16.42 -11.35
CA LEU A 351 -24.51 -17.29 -11.36
C LEU A 351 -25.70 -16.61 -10.67
N PHE A 352 -26.87 -16.65 -11.31
CA PHE A 352 -28.12 -16.13 -10.79
C PHE A 352 -29.21 -17.21 -10.76
N ASP A 353 -30.16 -17.10 -9.84
CA ASP A 353 -31.39 -17.90 -9.81
C ASP A 353 -32.52 -17.24 -10.64
N GLU A 354 -33.66 -17.94 -10.83
CA GLU A 354 -34.83 -17.40 -11.55
C GLU A 354 -35.45 -16.15 -10.90
N SER A 355 -35.12 -15.86 -9.64
CA SER A 355 -35.57 -14.68 -8.92
C SER A 355 -34.60 -13.49 -9.10
N GLY A 356 -33.47 -13.70 -9.78
CA GLY A 356 -32.42 -12.70 -9.95
C GLY A 356 -31.49 -12.56 -8.74
N ASN A 357 -31.48 -13.54 -7.82
CA ASN A 357 -30.51 -13.58 -6.73
C ASN A 357 -29.21 -14.20 -7.21
N ARG A 358 -28.09 -13.68 -6.74
CA ARG A 358 -26.78 -14.25 -7.03
C ARG A 358 -26.55 -15.49 -6.17
N ILE A 359 -25.98 -16.54 -6.76
CA ILE A 359 -25.69 -17.81 -6.09
C ILE A 359 -24.22 -18.23 -6.16
N SER A 360 -23.37 -17.56 -6.96
CA SER A 360 -21.92 -17.82 -7.00
C SER A 360 -21.14 -17.06 -5.92
N SER A 361 -19.98 -17.60 -5.55
CA SER A 361 -19.00 -17.01 -4.64
C SER A 361 -18.15 -15.91 -5.30
N ASP A 362 -17.83 -16.07 -6.58
CA ASP A 362 -16.95 -15.15 -7.31
C ASP A 362 -17.55 -13.76 -7.31
N SER A 363 -16.72 -12.74 -7.09
CA SER A 363 -17.18 -11.36 -6.93
C SER A 363 -16.43 -10.38 -7.82
N ILE A 364 -17.14 -9.33 -8.23
CA ILE A 364 -16.50 -8.17 -8.83
C ILE A 364 -16.60 -7.09 -7.78
N TRP A 365 -15.45 -6.67 -7.29
CA TRP A 365 -15.38 -5.59 -6.33
C TRP A 365 -15.59 -4.29 -7.07
N ASN A 366 -16.41 -3.39 -6.50
CA ASN A 366 -16.65 -2.08 -7.09
C ASN A 366 -15.33 -1.32 -7.28
N PHE A 367 -14.44 -1.48 -6.31
CA PHE A 367 -13.03 -1.15 -6.44
C PHE A 367 -12.17 -2.07 -5.57
N HIS A 368 -10.90 -2.19 -5.92
CA HIS A 368 -9.86 -2.84 -5.13
C HIS A 368 -8.62 -1.95 -5.08
N VAL A 369 -7.81 -2.05 -4.03
CA VAL A 369 -6.68 -1.15 -3.79
C VAL A 369 -5.44 -1.94 -3.42
N TRP A 370 -4.34 -1.66 -4.11
CA TRP A 370 -3.01 -2.24 -3.86
C TRP A 370 -1.92 -1.16 -3.91
N VAL A 371 -0.65 -1.56 -3.85
CA VAL A 371 0.49 -0.64 -4.01
C VAL A 371 1.35 -0.95 -5.22
N GLU A 372 1.97 0.08 -5.79
CA GLU A 372 3.06 -0.06 -6.74
C GLU A 372 4.36 0.47 -6.14
N SER A 373 5.42 -0.34 -6.17
CA SER A 373 6.76 0.04 -5.75
C SER A 373 7.71 0.17 -6.95
N TRP A 374 8.53 1.22 -6.97
CA TRP A 374 9.49 1.47 -8.05
C TRP A 374 10.83 0.80 -7.77
N MET A 375 11.24 -0.12 -8.64
CA MET A 375 12.53 -0.80 -8.54
C MET A 375 12.96 -1.44 -9.86
N THR A 376 14.24 -1.81 -9.96
CA THR A 376 14.75 -2.70 -11.00
C THR A 376 14.38 -4.16 -10.72
N ARG A 377 14.36 -4.98 -11.78
CA ARG A 377 14.06 -6.42 -11.76
C ARG A 377 15.20 -7.21 -12.38
N PRO A 378 16.40 -7.25 -11.75
CA PRO A 378 17.53 -8.00 -12.27
C PRO A 378 17.24 -9.50 -12.42
N ASP A 379 16.24 -10.03 -11.69
CA ASP A 379 15.74 -11.40 -11.80
C ASP A 379 14.90 -11.66 -13.06
N LEU A 380 14.35 -10.61 -13.70
CA LEU A 380 13.52 -10.72 -14.91
C LEU A 380 14.18 -10.11 -16.16
N GLY A 381 15.04 -9.11 -15.99
CA GLY A 381 15.64 -8.29 -17.05
C GLY A 381 15.23 -6.81 -16.97
N PRO A 382 16.06 -5.89 -17.51
CA PRO A 382 15.86 -4.43 -17.42
C PRO A 382 14.59 -3.95 -18.11
N GLU A 383 14.02 -4.74 -19.03
CA GLU A 383 12.76 -4.44 -19.66
C GLU A 383 11.58 -4.46 -18.68
N TYR A 384 11.70 -5.09 -17.51
CA TYR A 384 10.66 -5.19 -16.49
C TYR A 384 10.88 -4.25 -15.30
N ASP A 385 11.92 -3.41 -15.36
CA ASP A 385 12.19 -2.34 -14.39
C ASP A 385 11.03 -1.33 -14.34
N GLY A 386 10.90 -0.64 -13.20
CA GLY A 386 9.92 0.40 -12.97
C GLY A 386 8.88 -0.01 -11.93
N TRP A 387 7.60 0.29 -12.19
CA TRP A 387 6.52 0.00 -11.25
C TRP A 387 6.23 -1.49 -11.13
N GLN A 388 6.19 -1.98 -9.90
CA GLN A 388 5.85 -3.34 -9.55
C GLN A 388 4.61 -3.36 -8.66
N ALA A 389 3.52 -3.98 -9.12
CA ALA A 389 2.29 -4.14 -8.37
C ALA A 389 2.47 -5.20 -7.27
N SER A 390 2.07 -4.86 -6.04
CA SER A 390 2.05 -5.78 -4.90
C SER A 390 0.76 -5.55 -4.13
N ASP A 391 0.06 -6.63 -3.81
CA ASP A 391 -1.19 -6.57 -3.09
C ASP A 391 -1.02 -7.18 -1.69
N PRO A 392 -1.08 -6.34 -0.63
CA PRO A 392 -1.03 -6.82 0.74
C PRO A 392 -2.37 -7.39 1.25
N THR A 393 -3.44 -7.29 0.47
CA THR A 393 -4.75 -7.84 0.84
C THR A 393 -4.69 -9.37 0.77
N PRO A 394 -5.11 -10.10 1.82
CA PRO A 394 -5.05 -11.56 1.81
C PRO A 394 -6.19 -12.12 0.93
N GLN A 395 -5.91 -12.27 -0.36
CA GLN A 395 -6.85 -12.85 -1.33
C GLN A 395 -6.44 -14.26 -1.71
N GLU A 396 -5.20 -14.42 -2.17
CA GLU A 396 -4.64 -15.68 -2.63
C GLU A 396 -3.33 -16.02 -1.94
N THR A 397 -3.05 -17.32 -1.88
CA THR A 397 -1.77 -17.80 -1.35
C THR A 397 -0.74 -17.97 -2.47
N SER A 398 0.45 -17.42 -2.26
CA SER A 398 1.63 -17.63 -3.11
C SER A 398 2.70 -18.33 -2.28
N ASP A 399 3.15 -19.50 -2.74
CA ASP A 399 4.03 -20.40 -1.99
C ASP A 399 3.50 -20.79 -0.58
N GLY A 400 2.17 -20.84 -0.43
CA GLY A 400 1.50 -21.21 0.82
C GLY A 400 1.39 -20.10 1.86
N LEU A 401 1.68 -18.84 1.48
CA LEU A 401 1.50 -17.63 2.30
C LEU A 401 0.58 -16.64 1.60
N PHE A 402 -0.24 -15.91 2.34
CA PHE A 402 -1.08 -14.82 1.83
C PHE A 402 -0.22 -13.62 1.44
N CYS A 403 0.30 -13.66 0.22
CA CYS A 403 1.12 -12.60 -0.37
C CYS A 403 0.95 -12.56 -1.88
N CYS A 404 0.98 -11.34 -2.44
CA CYS A 404 0.87 -11.13 -3.87
C CYS A 404 1.89 -10.07 -4.33
N GLY A 405 2.66 -10.42 -5.36
CA GLY A 405 3.68 -9.58 -5.97
C GLY A 405 5.08 -9.72 -5.33
N PRO A 406 6.04 -8.89 -5.76
CA PRO A 406 5.91 -7.80 -6.74
C PRO A 406 5.88 -8.27 -8.21
N ALA A 407 4.80 -7.93 -8.93
CA ALA A 407 4.65 -8.20 -10.37
C ALA A 407 4.99 -6.95 -11.18
N SER A 408 5.81 -7.09 -12.24
CA SER A 408 6.07 -5.94 -13.13
C SER A 408 4.79 -5.50 -13.82
N VAL A 409 4.38 -4.24 -13.66
CA VAL A 409 3.19 -3.68 -14.31
C VAL A 409 3.31 -3.80 -15.84
N LYS A 410 4.53 -3.70 -16.37
CA LYS A 410 4.80 -3.97 -17.77
C LYS A 410 4.59 -5.44 -18.14
N ALA A 411 5.00 -6.40 -17.31
CA ALA A 411 4.70 -7.81 -17.56
C ALA A 411 3.18 -8.08 -17.62
N ILE A 412 2.41 -7.45 -16.73
CA ILE A 412 0.94 -7.51 -16.75
C ILE A 412 0.41 -6.96 -18.08
N ARG A 413 0.83 -5.75 -18.47
CA ARG A 413 0.40 -5.11 -19.73
C ARG A 413 0.68 -5.94 -20.97
N GLU A 414 1.81 -6.63 -20.99
CA GLU A 414 2.27 -7.43 -22.13
C GLU A 414 1.82 -8.91 -22.06
N GLY A 415 0.99 -9.29 -21.07
CA GLY A 415 0.50 -10.66 -20.87
C GLY A 415 1.61 -11.69 -20.58
N GLU A 416 2.68 -11.28 -19.92
CA GLU A 416 3.84 -12.12 -19.58
C GLU A 416 3.61 -12.91 -18.27
N LEU A 417 2.59 -13.78 -18.26
CA LEU A 417 2.07 -14.42 -17.04
C LEU A 417 3.03 -15.43 -16.39
N THR A 418 4.10 -15.83 -17.07
CA THR A 418 5.13 -16.72 -16.51
C THR A 418 6.16 -15.99 -15.66
N LYS A 419 6.16 -14.65 -15.69
CA LYS A 419 7.12 -13.84 -14.94
C LYS A 419 6.71 -13.79 -13.47
N LYS A 420 7.69 -14.02 -12.60
CA LYS A 420 7.50 -13.85 -11.16
C LYS A 420 7.30 -12.36 -10.83
N TYR A 421 6.49 -12.00 -9.85
CA TYR A 421 5.67 -12.85 -8.97
C TYR A 421 4.20 -12.64 -9.31
N ASP A 422 3.38 -13.68 -9.14
CA ASP A 422 1.91 -13.60 -9.09
C ASP A 422 1.25 -12.86 -10.28
N ALA A 423 1.93 -12.81 -11.42
CA ALA A 423 1.44 -12.12 -12.62
C ALA A 423 0.09 -12.63 -13.15
N PRO A 424 -0.24 -13.95 -13.11
CA PRO A 424 -1.55 -14.43 -13.52
C PRO A 424 -2.70 -13.80 -12.71
N PHE A 425 -2.53 -13.70 -11.39
CA PHE A 425 -3.55 -13.18 -10.49
C PHE A 425 -3.84 -11.70 -10.75
N ILE A 426 -2.81 -10.86 -10.72
CA ILE A 426 -2.94 -9.41 -10.98
C ILE A 426 -3.45 -9.15 -12.41
N PHE A 427 -3.07 -9.99 -13.38
CA PHE A 427 -3.59 -9.88 -14.74
C PHE A 427 -5.09 -10.17 -14.81
N ALA A 428 -5.57 -11.19 -14.10
CA ALA A 428 -6.99 -11.51 -14.01
C ALA A 428 -7.79 -10.35 -13.39
N GLU A 429 -7.28 -9.74 -12.32
CA GLU A 429 -7.93 -8.61 -11.64
C GLU A 429 -8.29 -7.42 -12.56
N VAL A 430 -7.51 -7.22 -13.64
CA VAL A 430 -7.65 -6.09 -14.56
C VAL A 430 -8.14 -6.45 -15.97
N ASN A 431 -8.13 -7.74 -16.34
CA ASN A 431 -8.47 -8.21 -17.70
C ASN A 431 -9.56 -9.30 -17.76
N ALA A 432 -10.08 -9.78 -16.64
CA ALA A 432 -11.10 -10.84 -16.69
C ALA A 432 -12.38 -10.41 -17.43
N ASP A 433 -12.92 -11.33 -18.21
CA ASP A 433 -14.25 -11.23 -18.78
C ASP A 433 -15.31 -11.60 -17.75
N VAL A 434 -16.50 -11.03 -17.88
CA VAL A 434 -17.63 -11.33 -16.99
C VAL A 434 -18.74 -11.98 -17.79
N VAL A 435 -19.23 -13.12 -17.31
CA VAL A 435 -20.37 -13.82 -17.90
C VAL A 435 -21.45 -13.97 -16.84
N ASN A 436 -22.63 -13.44 -17.11
CA ASN A 436 -23.79 -13.66 -16.26
C ASN A 436 -24.56 -14.87 -16.77
N LEU A 437 -24.74 -15.87 -15.92
CA LEU A 437 -25.46 -17.10 -16.21
C LEU A 437 -26.66 -17.23 -15.26
N LEU A 438 -27.81 -17.62 -15.80
CA LEU A 438 -28.99 -18.01 -15.05
C LEU A 438 -29.00 -19.53 -14.89
N GLN A 439 -29.08 -20.01 -13.66
CA GLN A 439 -29.33 -21.41 -13.37
C GLN A 439 -30.86 -21.65 -13.31
N LEU A 440 -31.34 -22.52 -14.20
CA LEU A 440 -32.73 -22.96 -14.22
C LEU A 440 -32.99 -24.05 -13.17
N PRO A 441 -34.25 -24.29 -12.75
CA PRO A 441 -34.58 -25.29 -11.74
C PRO A 441 -34.20 -26.74 -12.10
N ASP A 442 -34.02 -27.03 -13.39
CA ASP A 442 -33.55 -28.33 -13.91
C ASP A 442 -32.01 -28.46 -13.91
N GLY A 443 -31.30 -27.41 -13.52
CA GLY A 443 -29.84 -27.34 -13.47
C GLY A 443 -29.18 -26.87 -14.76
N GLU A 444 -29.94 -26.57 -15.82
CA GLU A 444 -29.39 -25.98 -17.05
C GLU A 444 -28.98 -24.51 -16.85
N PHE A 445 -27.94 -24.07 -17.57
CA PHE A 445 -27.46 -22.69 -17.53
C PHE A 445 -27.84 -21.94 -18.80
N VAL A 446 -28.44 -20.75 -18.63
CA VAL A 446 -28.77 -19.82 -19.71
C VAL A 446 -27.89 -18.58 -19.58
N LYS A 447 -27.13 -18.25 -20.63
CA LYS A 447 -26.35 -17.02 -20.66
C LYS A 447 -27.28 -15.81 -20.72
N LEU A 448 -27.17 -14.93 -19.72
CA LEU A 448 -27.94 -13.69 -19.63
C LEU A 448 -27.26 -12.53 -20.35
N SER A 449 -25.96 -12.37 -20.12
CA SER A 449 -25.14 -11.31 -20.70
C SER A 449 -23.65 -11.64 -20.57
N GLY A 450 -22.80 -10.95 -21.32
CA GLY A 450 -21.35 -11.00 -21.14
C GLY A 450 -20.71 -9.64 -21.38
N SER A 451 -19.64 -9.35 -20.64
CA SER A 451 -18.94 -8.08 -20.71
C SER A 451 -17.44 -8.31 -20.67
N THR A 452 -16.75 -7.79 -21.68
CA THR A 452 -15.28 -7.72 -21.76
C THR A 452 -14.74 -6.40 -21.17
N LYS A 453 -15.64 -5.45 -20.86
CA LYS A 453 -15.31 -4.04 -20.55
C LYS A 453 -15.61 -3.63 -19.12
N SER A 454 -16.11 -4.54 -18.30
CA SER A 454 -16.56 -4.23 -16.93
C SER A 454 -15.42 -4.25 -15.92
N VAL A 455 -14.37 -5.01 -16.21
CA VAL A 455 -13.23 -5.21 -15.31
C VAL A 455 -12.09 -4.25 -15.63
N GLY A 456 -11.29 -3.90 -14.61
CA GLY A 456 -10.05 -3.15 -14.82
C GLY A 456 -10.24 -1.71 -15.29
N GLN A 457 -11.21 -0.99 -14.73
CA GLN A 457 -11.64 0.32 -15.22
C GLN A 457 -10.99 1.45 -14.42
N PHE A 458 -10.60 2.53 -15.11
CA PHE A 458 -10.09 3.78 -14.51
C PHE A 458 -9.08 3.55 -13.37
N ILE A 459 -8.07 2.70 -13.61
CA ILE A 459 -7.04 2.41 -12.61
C ILE A 459 -6.36 3.74 -12.24
N SER A 460 -6.39 4.09 -10.96
CA SER A 460 -6.17 5.47 -10.50
C SER A 460 -5.14 5.54 -9.38
N THR A 461 -4.32 6.59 -9.40
CA THR A 461 -3.40 6.96 -8.32
C THR A 461 -3.42 8.48 -8.14
N LYS A 462 -2.91 8.98 -7.02
CA LYS A 462 -2.68 10.41 -6.83
C LYS A 462 -1.62 10.91 -7.84
N ALA A 463 -1.87 12.06 -8.43
CA ALA A 463 -0.91 12.73 -9.31
C ALA A 463 0.26 13.34 -8.52
N VAL A 464 1.42 13.42 -9.17
CA VAL A 464 2.64 13.98 -8.57
C VAL A 464 2.45 15.46 -8.27
N GLY A 465 2.60 15.85 -7.01
CA GLY A 465 2.56 17.25 -6.58
C GLY A 465 1.16 17.90 -6.55
N THR A 466 0.09 17.16 -6.86
CA THR A 466 -1.29 17.65 -6.79
C THR A 466 -2.21 16.64 -6.10
N ASP A 467 -3.41 17.05 -5.72
CA ASP A 467 -4.44 16.17 -5.14
C ASP A 467 -5.37 15.59 -6.22
N GLU A 468 -5.03 15.79 -7.49
CA GLU A 468 -5.82 15.34 -8.62
C GLU A 468 -5.61 13.85 -8.90
N ARG A 469 -6.63 13.24 -9.50
CA ARG A 469 -6.59 11.86 -9.96
C ARG A 469 -5.73 11.73 -11.22
N LEU A 470 -4.78 10.81 -11.19
CA LEU A 470 -4.06 10.34 -12.37
C LEU A 470 -4.59 8.98 -12.81
N ASP A 471 -5.08 8.91 -14.04
CA ASP A 471 -5.47 7.64 -14.66
C ASP A 471 -4.25 6.90 -15.24
N ILE A 472 -4.01 5.69 -14.77
CA ILE A 472 -2.91 4.82 -15.16
C ILE A 472 -3.39 3.51 -15.80
N THR A 473 -4.66 3.42 -16.23
CA THR A 473 -5.22 2.20 -16.86
C THR A 473 -4.37 1.71 -18.03
N HIS A 474 -3.87 2.65 -18.83
CA HIS A 474 -2.99 2.39 -19.98
C HIS A 474 -1.64 1.74 -19.62
N GLN A 475 -1.25 1.76 -18.33
CA GLN A 475 -0.04 1.10 -17.85
C GLN A 475 -0.26 -0.39 -17.61
N TYR A 476 -1.50 -0.81 -17.33
CA TYR A 476 -1.89 -2.19 -17.05
C TYR A 476 -2.46 -2.93 -18.26
N LYS A 477 -3.12 -2.22 -19.17
CA LYS A 477 -3.71 -2.86 -20.36
C LYS A 477 -3.80 -1.92 -21.56
N TYR A 478 -3.86 -2.54 -22.73
CA TYR A 478 -4.09 -1.83 -23.98
C TYR A 478 -5.55 -1.40 -24.12
N PRO A 479 -5.85 -0.42 -24.99
CA PRO A 479 -7.22 -0.01 -25.24
C PRO A 479 -8.07 -1.18 -25.77
N GLU A 480 -9.29 -1.26 -25.26
CA GLU A 480 -10.25 -2.29 -25.61
C GLU A 480 -10.47 -2.39 -27.13
N GLY A 481 -10.41 -3.60 -27.69
CA GLY A 481 -10.60 -3.88 -29.11
C GLY A 481 -9.41 -3.53 -30.01
N SER A 482 -8.27 -3.13 -29.43
CA SER A 482 -7.02 -2.89 -30.17
C SER A 482 -6.38 -4.19 -30.65
N LYS A 483 -5.41 -4.10 -31.58
CA LYS A 483 -4.70 -5.30 -32.05
C LYS A 483 -3.77 -5.85 -30.96
N GLU A 484 -3.17 -4.94 -30.21
CA GLU A 484 -2.24 -5.20 -29.13
C GLU A 484 -2.93 -5.93 -27.97
N GLU A 485 -4.12 -5.46 -27.56
CA GLU A 485 -4.95 -6.16 -26.57
C GLU A 485 -5.22 -7.61 -26.99
N ARG A 486 -5.65 -7.84 -28.23
CA ARG A 486 -5.94 -9.20 -28.71
C ARG A 486 -4.72 -10.10 -28.70
N GLN A 487 -3.57 -9.59 -29.09
CA GLN A 487 -2.31 -10.34 -29.02
C GLN A 487 -1.94 -10.71 -27.58
N VAL A 488 -2.14 -9.79 -26.64
CA VAL A 488 -1.93 -10.03 -25.21
C VAL A 488 -2.88 -11.11 -24.68
N TYR A 489 -4.16 -11.05 -25.07
CA TYR A 489 -5.16 -12.04 -24.66
C TYR A 489 -4.87 -13.43 -25.25
N GLU A 490 -4.52 -13.52 -26.53
CA GLU A 490 -4.10 -14.78 -27.17
C GLU A 490 -2.88 -15.38 -26.46
N LYS A 491 -1.89 -14.54 -26.14
CA LYS A 491 -0.68 -14.95 -25.41
C LYS A 491 -0.98 -15.43 -24.00
N ALA A 492 -1.91 -14.77 -23.30
CA ALA A 492 -2.42 -15.17 -21.99
C ALA A 492 -3.31 -16.43 -22.04
N GLN A 493 -3.49 -17.05 -23.22
CA GLN A 493 -4.41 -18.17 -23.46
C GLN A 493 -5.86 -17.85 -23.07
N HIS A 494 -6.22 -16.56 -23.10
CA HIS A 494 -7.58 -16.11 -22.88
C HIS A 494 -8.40 -16.38 -24.14
N HIS A 495 -9.16 -17.46 -24.11
CA HIS A 495 -10.05 -17.82 -25.21
C HIS A 495 -11.29 -16.94 -25.15
N ASN A 496 -11.22 -15.80 -25.82
CA ASN A 496 -12.25 -14.76 -25.95
C ASN A 496 -13.53 -15.30 -26.65
N LYS A 497 -14.28 -16.18 -25.99
CA LYS A 497 -15.55 -16.75 -26.52
C LYS A 497 -16.66 -15.70 -26.64
N LEU A 498 -16.57 -14.59 -25.89
CA LEU A 498 -17.55 -13.50 -25.90
C LEU A 498 -17.41 -12.57 -27.11
N HIS A 499 -16.18 -12.36 -27.59
CA HIS A 499 -15.91 -11.35 -28.63
C HIS A 499 -16.39 -11.80 -30.03
N GLN A 500 -16.44 -13.11 -30.29
CA GLN A 500 -17.07 -13.67 -31.49
C GLN A 500 -18.61 -13.54 -31.47
N GLN A 501 -19.23 -13.48 -30.28
CA GLN A 501 -20.69 -13.42 -30.12
C GLN A 501 -21.23 -11.98 -30.02
N GLN A 502 -20.46 -11.04 -29.47
CA GLN A 502 -20.86 -9.62 -29.43
C GLN A 502 -21.01 -8.99 -30.83
N GLN A 503 -20.40 -9.57 -31.87
CA GLN A 503 -20.62 -9.17 -33.27
C GLN A 503 -21.94 -9.70 -33.86
N GLU A 504 -22.61 -10.65 -33.20
CA GLU A 504 -23.87 -11.27 -33.66
C GLU A 504 -25.12 -10.72 -32.92
N GLU A 505 -24.96 -9.97 -31.82
CA GLU A 505 -26.05 -9.45 -30.99
C GLU A 505 -26.62 -8.09 -31.47
N GLU A 506 -27.15 -8.02 -32.70
CA GLU A 506 -28.06 -6.93 -33.09
C GLU A 506 -29.55 -7.31 -32.93
N SER A 507 -29.88 -8.60 -32.87
CA SER A 507 -31.25 -9.10 -32.71
C SER A 507 -31.50 -9.66 -31.31
N GLY A 508 -32.40 -9.03 -30.54
CA GLY A 508 -32.71 -9.43 -29.17
C GLY A 508 -33.63 -8.45 -28.44
N LEU A 509 -34.03 -8.76 -27.21
CA LEU A 509 -34.43 -7.71 -26.28
C LEU A 509 -33.15 -7.08 -25.69
N HIS A 510 -33.16 -5.76 -25.50
CA HIS A 510 -32.04 -5.05 -24.89
C HIS A 510 -32.52 -4.27 -23.68
N VAL A 511 -31.85 -4.46 -22.54
CA VAL A 511 -32.18 -3.77 -21.29
C VAL A 511 -31.09 -2.75 -20.99
N LYS A 512 -31.48 -1.53 -20.59
CA LYS A 512 -30.55 -0.48 -20.19
C LYS A 512 -31.08 0.28 -18.98
N ILE A 513 -30.21 0.54 -18.00
CA ILE A 513 -30.54 1.37 -16.84
C ILE A 513 -30.08 2.81 -17.07
N LYS A 514 -31.03 3.75 -16.96
CA LYS A 514 -30.83 5.19 -16.94
C LYS A 514 -30.92 5.69 -15.51
N LEU A 515 -29.94 6.51 -15.12
CA LEU A 515 -29.85 7.05 -13.77
C LEU A 515 -30.50 8.43 -13.69
N ALA A 516 -30.92 8.80 -12.48
CA ALA A 516 -31.24 10.17 -12.13
C ALA A 516 -29.99 11.07 -12.20
N HIS A 517 -30.24 12.37 -12.27
CA HIS A 517 -29.26 13.38 -11.89
C HIS A 517 -29.34 13.54 -10.37
N ASP A 518 -28.21 13.81 -9.72
CA ASP A 518 -28.11 14.16 -8.29
C ASP A 518 -28.77 13.14 -7.33
N MET A 519 -28.04 12.04 -7.06
CA MET A 519 -28.49 10.98 -6.15
C MET A 519 -27.74 11.15 -4.82
N VAL A 520 -28.26 11.99 -3.93
CA VAL A 520 -27.64 12.32 -2.64
C VAL A 520 -28.16 11.38 -1.55
N VAL A 521 -27.31 10.98 -0.62
CA VAL A 521 -27.75 10.22 0.57
C VAL A 521 -28.77 11.05 1.36
N GLY A 522 -29.90 10.45 1.73
CA GLY A 522 -30.99 11.15 2.44
C GLY A 522 -32.15 11.58 1.54
N SER A 523 -31.97 11.62 0.22
CA SER A 523 -33.03 12.09 -0.69
C SER A 523 -33.79 10.95 -1.40
N ASP A 524 -35.04 11.22 -1.77
CA ASP A 524 -35.81 10.38 -2.68
C ASP A 524 -35.35 10.64 -4.14
N PHE A 525 -35.11 9.58 -4.91
CA PHE A 525 -34.77 9.70 -6.34
C PHE A 525 -35.39 8.59 -7.18
N GLU A 526 -35.48 8.79 -8.50
CA GLU A 526 -36.09 7.84 -9.44
C GLU A 526 -35.09 7.41 -10.52
N VAL A 527 -34.89 6.11 -10.65
CA VAL A 527 -34.11 5.49 -11.74
C VAL A 527 -35.04 4.80 -12.73
N CYS A 528 -34.59 4.62 -13.98
CA CYS A 528 -35.45 4.11 -15.05
C CYS A 528 -34.74 2.99 -15.84
N ALA A 529 -35.38 1.83 -15.92
CA ALA A 529 -34.98 0.76 -16.82
C ALA A 529 -35.72 0.88 -18.15
N VAL A 530 -34.99 0.74 -19.26
CA VAL A 530 -35.49 0.82 -20.63
C VAL A 530 -35.30 -0.53 -21.31
N LEU A 531 -36.39 -1.10 -21.79
CA LEU A 531 -36.44 -2.34 -22.54
C LEU A 531 -36.74 -2.04 -24.01
N THR A 532 -35.80 -2.36 -24.90
CA THR A 532 -35.90 -2.17 -26.35
C THR A 532 -36.07 -3.51 -27.04
N ASN A 533 -37.00 -3.63 -27.98
CA ASN A 533 -37.20 -4.86 -28.76
C ASN A 533 -36.63 -4.74 -30.17
N ASN A 534 -35.48 -5.36 -30.41
CA ASN A 534 -34.84 -5.42 -31.72
C ASN A 534 -35.29 -6.62 -32.57
N TYR A 535 -36.19 -7.48 -32.08
CA TYR A 535 -36.81 -8.51 -32.91
C TYR A 535 -37.77 -7.89 -33.92
N LYS A 536 -37.96 -8.57 -35.07
CA LYS A 536 -38.97 -8.22 -36.09
C LYS A 536 -40.42 -8.49 -35.68
N LYS A 537 -40.63 -9.11 -34.50
CA LYS A 537 -41.94 -9.50 -33.95
C LYS A 537 -42.16 -8.86 -32.59
N THR A 538 -43.43 -8.68 -32.24
CA THR A 538 -43.80 -8.25 -30.89
C THR A 538 -43.45 -9.34 -29.88
N ARG A 539 -42.86 -8.96 -28.75
CA ARG A 539 -42.56 -9.84 -27.62
C ARG A 539 -43.44 -9.49 -26.43
N ASN A 540 -43.85 -10.52 -25.70
CA ASN A 540 -44.50 -10.37 -24.40
C ASN A 540 -43.50 -10.85 -23.36
N CYS A 541 -43.14 -10.01 -22.42
CA CYS A 541 -42.15 -10.33 -21.41
C CYS A 541 -42.58 -9.77 -20.05
N THR A 542 -42.09 -10.41 -19.00
CA THR A 542 -42.11 -9.84 -17.65
C THR A 542 -40.88 -8.97 -17.52
N PHE A 543 -41.07 -7.71 -17.12
CA PHE A 543 -39.99 -6.76 -16.90
C PHE A 543 -39.95 -6.42 -15.42
N VAL A 544 -38.84 -6.77 -14.77
CA VAL A 544 -38.62 -6.59 -13.33
C VAL A 544 -37.45 -5.63 -13.16
N PHE A 545 -37.56 -4.72 -12.20
CA PHE A 545 -36.52 -3.79 -11.84
C PHE A 545 -36.44 -3.66 -10.33
N PHE A 546 -35.28 -3.96 -9.75
CA PHE A 546 -35.09 -3.93 -8.30
C PHE A 546 -33.74 -3.32 -7.93
N ALA A 547 -33.61 -2.97 -6.66
CA ALA A 547 -32.44 -2.36 -6.08
C ALA A 547 -32.09 -3.03 -4.75
N ARG A 548 -30.79 -3.23 -4.50
CA ARG A 548 -30.25 -3.76 -3.25
C ARG A 548 -29.10 -2.90 -2.76
N ALA A 549 -29.02 -2.71 -1.45
CA ALA A 549 -27.80 -2.20 -0.85
C ALA A 549 -26.68 -3.23 -1.02
N ILE A 550 -25.45 -2.76 -1.28
CA ILE A 550 -24.27 -3.62 -1.37
C ILE A 550 -23.11 -2.99 -0.62
N SER A 551 -22.14 -3.82 -0.21
CA SER A 551 -20.82 -3.34 0.23
C SER A 551 -19.90 -3.11 -0.97
N TYR A 552 -18.75 -2.48 -0.74
CA TYR A 552 -17.81 -2.20 -1.83
C TYR A 552 -17.24 -3.47 -2.50
N ASN A 553 -17.07 -4.57 -1.76
CA ASN A 553 -16.61 -5.85 -2.30
C ASN A 553 -17.72 -6.63 -3.06
N GLY A 554 -18.93 -6.08 -3.17
CA GLY A 554 -20.02 -6.67 -3.95
C GLY A 554 -20.86 -7.70 -3.18
N LYS A 555 -20.72 -7.82 -1.86
CA LYS A 555 -21.63 -8.59 -1.00
C LYS A 555 -23.03 -7.98 -1.05
N GLN A 556 -24.04 -8.82 -1.25
CA GLN A 556 -25.43 -8.40 -1.34
C GLN A 556 -26.02 -8.15 0.05
N GLY A 557 -26.59 -6.97 0.25
CA GLY A 557 -27.44 -6.63 1.38
C GLY A 557 -28.92 -6.70 1.02
N ASP A 558 -29.74 -6.02 1.81
CA ASP A 558 -31.19 -6.06 1.68
C ASP A 558 -31.73 -5.30 0.47
N SER A 559 -32.92 -5.71 0.03
CA SER A 559 -33.66 -5.06 -1.05
C SER A 559 -34.28 -3.75 -0.59
N CYS A 560 -33.97 -2.66 -1.31
CA CYS A 560 -34.47 -1.31 -1.02
C CYS A 560 -35.41 -0.74 -2.09
N GLY A 561 -35.67 -1.49 -3.16
CA GLY A 561 -36.66 -1.11 -4.17
C GLY A 561 -37.05 -2.26 -5.08
N PHE A 562 -38.32 -2.31 -5.48
CA PHE A 562 -38.83 -3.31 -6.42
C PHE A 562 -39.98 -2.74 -7.27
N ALA A 563 -39.93 -3.00 -8.57
CA ALA A 563 -40.97 -2.69 -9.53
C ALA A 563 -41.06 -3.83 -10.56
N SER A 564 -42.26 -4.14 -11.03
CA SER A 564 -42.46 -5.16 -12.07
C SER A 564 -43.67 -4.85 -12.93
N ASP A 565 -43.59 -5.17 -14.21
CA ASP A 565 -44.71 -5.05 -15.15
C ASP A 565 -44.69 -6.18 -16.20
N LYS A 566 -45.88 -6.53 -16.72
CA LYS A 566 -46.04 -7.44 -17.86
C LYS A 566 -46.21 -6.61 -19.12
N VAL A 567 -45.16 -6.52 -19.92
CA VAL A 567 -45.09 -5.60 -21.04
C VAL A 567 -45.20 -6.33 -22.39
N LYS A 568 -45.96 -5.71 -23.29
CA LYS A 568 -45.98 -6.03 -24.71
C LYS A 568 -45.13 -5.01 -25.44
N VAL A 569 -44.01 -5.46 -26.02
CA VAL A 569 -43.03 -4.60 -26.70
C VAL A 569 -43.09 -4.85 -28.20
N PRO A 570 -43.71 -3.96 -28.99
CA PRO A 570 -43.70 -4.06 -30.46
C PRO A 570 -42.27 -4.02 -31.02
N SER A 571 -42.09 -4.52 -32.24
CA SER A 571 -40.80 -4.47 -32.94
C SER A 571 -40.31 -3.02 -33.08
N GLY A 572 -39.05 -2.77 -32.74
CA GLY A 572 -38.41 -1.45 -32.79
C GLY A 572 -38.91 -0.45 -31.75
N GLN A 573 -39.76 -0.85 -30.80
CA GLN A 573 -40.24 0.03 -29.73
C GLN A 573 -39.53 -0.22 -28.40
N GLU A 574 -39.67 0.77 -27.52
CA GLU A 574 -39.17 0.73 -26.15
C GLU A 574 -40.32 0.73 -25.13
N ARG A 575 -40.07 0.11 -23.98
CA ARG A 575 -40.87 0.22 -22.76
C ARG A 575 -39.98 0.66 -21.61
N ARG A 576 -40.56 1.40 -20.67
CA ARG A 576 -39.85 1.97 -19.54
C ARG A 576 -40.50 1.49 -18.25
N LEU A 577 -39.68 1.17 -17.27
CA LEU A 577 -40.09 0.84 -15.92
C LEU A 577 -39.29 1.73 -14.97
N SER A 578 -39.98 2.63 -14.27
CA SER A 578 -39.38 3.49 -13.26
C SER A 578 -39.36 2.79 -11.91
N LEU A 579 -38.29 3.01 -11.15
CA LEU A 579 -38.14 2.56 -9.78
C LEU A 579 -37.83 3.77 -8.91
N LYS A 580 -38.75 4.10 -8.01
CA LYS A 580 -38.56 5.16 -7.01
C LYS A 580 -37.83 4.56 -5.81
N LEU A 581 -36.68 5.12 -5.47
CA LEU A 581 -35.90 4.79 -4.29
C LEU A 581 -36.15 5.86 -3.25
N GLN A 582 -36.80 5.45 -2.16
CA GLN A 582 -37.15 6.34 -1.07
C GLN A 582 -36.19 6.15 0.09
N TYR A 583 -35.85 7.23 0.79
CA TYR A 583 -34.95 7.16 1.94
C TYR A 583 -35.44 6.15 2.98
N ASP A 584 -36.75 6.13 3.28
CA ASP A 584 -37.35 5.17 4.22
C ASP A 584 -37.09 3.70 3.85
N SER A 585 -36.86 3.41 2.56
CA SER A 585 -36.60 2.06 2.06
C SER A 585 -35.11 1.69 2.05
N TYR A 586 -34.21 2.64 1.76
CA TYR A 586 -32.78 2.36 1.64
C TYR A 586 -31.95 2.81 2.85
N GLY A 587 -32.40 3.79 3.64
CA GLY A 587 -31.62 4.43 4.70
C GLY A 587 -31.20 3.48 5.82
N SER A 588 -32.03 2.49 6.14
CA SER A 588 -31.73 1.48 7.17
C SER A 588 -30.82 0.34 6.70
N VAL A 589 -30.66 0.18 5.38
CA VAL A 589 -29.94 -0.97 4.78
C VAL A 589 -28.68 -0.53 4.02
N ILE A 590 -28.56 0.76 3.70
CA ILE A 590 -27.42 1.29 2.97
C ILE A 590 -26.15 1.21 3.81
N THR A 591 -25.08 0.72 3.19
CA THR A 591 -23.77 0.63 3.84
C THR A 591 -23.11 2.01 3.89
N PRO A 592 -22.12 2.23 4.77
CA PRO A 592 -21.32 3.45 4.75
C PRO A 592 -20.58 3.74 3.42
N ASP A 593 -20.40 2.72 2.56
CA ASP A 593 -19.90 2.90 1.19
C ASP A 593 -20.92 3.58 0.26
N ARG A 594 -22.19 3.67 0.69
CA ARG A 594 -23.30 4.31 -0.04
C ARG A 594 -23.58 3.70 -1.39
N LEU A 595 -23.39 2.38 -1.51
CA LEU A 595 -23.55 1.65 -2.77
C LEU A 595 -24.90 0.95 -2.87
N ILE A 596 -25.55 1.10 -4.02
CA ILE A 596 -26.79 0.40 -4.37
C ILE A 596 -26.60 -0.26 -5.74
N GLN A 597 -26.85 -1.57 -5.81
CA GLN A 597 -26.93 -2.31 -7.07
C GLN A 597 -28.34 -2.22 -7.65
N LEU A 598 -28.44 -1.76 -8.90
CA LEU A 598 -29.67 -1.73 -9.66
C LEU A 598 -29.64 -2.89 -10.67
N SER A 599 -30.68 -3.74 -10.67
CA SER A 599 -30.76 -4.89 -11.56
C SER A 599 -32.11 -4.91 -12.27
N ALA A 600 -32.08 -4.85 -13.59
CA ALA A 600 -33.26 -4.87 -14.45
C ALA A 600 -33.26 -6.14 -15.31
N ILE A 601 -34.30 -6.95 -15.20
CA ILE A 601 -34.42 -8.25 -15.86
C ILE A 601 -35.68 -8.27 -16.73
N ALA A 602 -35.54 -8.60 -18.00
CA ALA A 602 -36.65 -8.84 -18.92
C ALA A 602 -36.63 -10.30 -19.38
N PHE A 603 -37.75 -11.00 -19.22
CA PHE A 603 -37.81 -12.42 -19.58
C PHE A 603 -39.15 -12.91 -20.13
N ASP A 604 -39.09 -13.90 -21.02
CA ASP A 604 -40.20 -14.74 -21.45
C ASP A 604 -39.88 -16.21 -21.13
N LYS A 605 -40.44 -16.72 -20.03
CA LYS A 605 -40.22 -18.10 -19.56
C LYS A 605 -40.59 -19.15 -20.62
N LYS A 606 -41.56 -18.87 -21.51
CA LYS A 606 -41.99 -19.84 -22.53
C LYS A 606 -41.01 -19.93 -23.70
N ALA A 607 -40.31 -18.84 -23.98
CA ALA A 607 -39.32 -18.76 -25.05
C ALA A 607 -37.88 -18.98 -24.54
N THR A 608 -37.71 -19.17 -23.22
CA THR A 608 -36.38 -19.23 -22.55
C THR A 608 -35.51 -18.05 -22.96
N ASP A 609 -36.13 -16.87 -23.03
CA ASP A 609 -35.52 -15.63 -23.51
C ASP A 609 -35.35 -14.69 -22.32
N TYR A 610 -34.10 -14.48 -21.87
CA TYR A 610 -33.77 -13.74 -20.65
C TYR A 610 -32.70 -12.69 -20.94
N HIS A 611 -32.90 -11.48 -20.42
CA HIS A 611 -31.96 -10.38 -20.57
C HIS A 611 -31.85 -9.60 -19.28
N ILE A 612 -30.62 -9.22 -18.91
CA ILE A 612 -30.32 -8.47 -17.70
C ILE A 612 -29.50 -7.23 -18.02
N ALA A 613 -29.69 -6.18 -17.25
CA ALA A 613 -28.75 -5.07 -17.12
C ALA A 613 -28.55 -4.77 -15.64
N GLU A 614 -27.29 -4.63 -15.23
CA GLU A 614 -26.93 -4.26 -13.86
C GLU A 614 -26.13 -2.96 -13.84
N LYS A 615 -26.30 -2.18 -12.78
CA LYS A 615 -25.52 -0.97 -12.56
C LYS A 615 -25.43 -0.66 -11.07
N THR A 616 -24.21 -0.55 -10.56
CA THR A 616 -23.98 0.01 -9.23
C THR A 616 -23.99 1.53 -9.29
N ILE A 617 -24.67 2.15 -8.32
CA ILE A 617 -24.60 3.59 -8.04
C ILE A 617 -23.97 3.81 -6.68
N VAL A 618 -23.25 4.93 -6.54
CA VAL A 618 -22.82 5.48 -5.26
C VAL A 618 -23.61 6.76 -5.01
N LEU A 619 -24.18 6.91 -3.82
CA LEU A 619 -24.89 8.14 -3.45
C LEU A 619 -23.89 9.23 -3.06
N ASP A 620 -24.16 10.44 -3.51
CA ASP A 620 -23.37 11.62 -3.17
C ASP A 620 -23.50 11.91 -1.68
N GLU A 621 -22.41 12.39 -1.10
CA GLU A 621 -22.26 12.68 0.32
C GLU A 621 -22.14 14.18 0.57
N PRO A 622 -22.48 14.67 1.78
CA PRO A 622 -22.24 16.06 2.13
C PRO A 622 -20.75 16.33 2.26
N ASP A 623 -20.35 17.55 1.94
CA ASP A 623 -18.97 18.02 2.10
C ASP A 623 -18.76 18.62 3.50
N ILE A 624 -17.53 18.53 4.00
CA ILE A 624 -17.08 19.22 5.20
C ILE A 624 -16.38 20.51 4.76
N ASP A 625 -16.89 21.66 5.20
CA ASP A 625 -16.23 22.95 5.06
C ASP A 625 -15.21 23.14 6.18
N ILE A 626 -13.99 23.54 5.82
CA ILE A 626 -12.87 23.70 6.75
C ILE A 626 -12.30 25.10 6.56
N LYS A 627 -12.40 25.93 7.60
CA LYS A 627 -11.87 27.30 7.60
C LYS A 627 -10.89 27.49 8.74
N LEU A 628 -9.66 27.90 8.39
CA LEU A 628 -8.67 28.33 9.39
C LEU A 628 -8.90 29.80 9.71
N THR A 629 -9.06 30.12 11.00
CA THR A 629 -9.33 31.50 11.46
C THR A 629 -8.10 32.38 11.43
N GLU A 630 -6.92 31.78 11.54
CA GLU A 630 -5.63 32.45 11.64
C GLU A 630 -4.56 31.77 10.79
N LYS A 631 -3.46 32.48 10.55
CA LYS A 631 -2.28 31.89 9.92
C LYS A 631 -1.60 30.95 10.89
N ALA A 632 -1.23 29.76 10.41
CA ALA A 632 -0.50 28.79 11.21
C ALA A 632 0.96 29.22 11.38
N ALA A 633 1.43 29.25 12.63
CA ALA A 633 2.83 29.44 12.97
C ALA A 633 3.27 28.42 14.03
N VAL A 634 4.56 28.05 14.03
CA VAL A 634 5.10 27.07 14.98
C VAL A 634 4.84 27.51 16.43
N ASN A 635 4.34 26.59 17.24
CA ASN A 635 3.99 26.75 18.66
C ASN A 635 2.95 27.83 18.96
N GLN A 636 2.14 28.22 17.97
CA GLN A 636 0.99 29.12 18.17
C GLN A 636 -0.32 28.34 17.97
N PRO A 637 -1.36 28.55 18.79
CA PRO A 637 -2.66 27.92 18.59
C PRO A 637 -3.28 28.39 17.27
N VAL A 638 -3.98 27.48 16.59
CA VAL A 638 -4.73 27.72 15.37
C VAL A 638 -6.11 27.10 15.54
N THR A 639 -7.15 27.87 15.26
CA THR A 639 -8.53 27.35 15.26
C THR A 639 -8.98 26.98 13.84
N ALA A 640 -9.51 25.76 13.70
CA ALA A 640 -10.27 25.31 12.53
C ALA A 640 -11.77 25.36 12.85
N GLU A 641 -12.53 26.16 12.08
CA GLU A 641 -13.98 26.10 12.04
C GLU A 641 -14.39 25.02 11.03
N LEU A 642 -15.19 24.08 11.52
CA LEU A 642 -15.65 22.90 10.79
C LEU A 642 -17.15 22.96 10.65
N SER A 643 -17.67 22.71 9.45
CA SER A 643 -19.10 22.56 9.28
C SER A 643 -19.52 21.50 8.26
N LEU A 644 -20.67 20.88 8.51
CA LEU A 644 -21.27 19.86 7.65
C LEU A 644 -22.79 19.99 7.68
N TRP A 645 -23.41 19.99 6.51
CA TRP A 645 -24.86 19.99 6.36
C TRP A 645 -25.43 18.59 6.57
N ASN A 646 -26.47 18.44 7.41
CA ASN A 646 -27.19 17.17 7.56
C ASN A 646 -28.12 16.94 6.34
N PRO A 647 -27.81 15.98 5.44
CA PRO A 647 -28.63 15.74 4.27
C PRO A 647 -29.79 14.76 4.55
N LEU A 648 -29.82 14.13 5.73
CA LEU A 648 -30.81 13.12 6.06
C LEU A 648 -32.12 13.78 6.53
N PRO A 649 -33.29 13.18 6.23
CA PRO A 649 -34.59 13.67 6.68
C PRO A 649 -34.84 13.33 8.16
N GLU A 650 -33.81 12.94 8.91
CA GLU A 650 -33.88 12.54 10.31
C GLU A 650 -32.72 13.09 11.15
N LEU A 651 -32.94 13.10 12.46
CA LEU A 651 -31.97 13.55 13.46
C LEU A 651 -30.71 12.66 13.40
N LEU A 652 -29.55 13.31 13.31
CA LEU A 652 -28.25 12.68 13.57
C LEU A 652 -27.93 12.78 15.05
N GLN A 653 -27.48 11.68 15.65
CA GLN A 653 -27.03 11.62 17.05
C GLN A 653 -25.54 11.34 17.13
N ASP A 654 -24.94 11.66 18.28
CA ASP A 654 -23.53 11.43 18.58
C ASP A 654 -22.57 12.03 17.53
N CYS A 655 -22.97 13.16 16.92
CA CYS A 655 -22.19 13.87 15.91
C CYS A 655 -20.85 14.34 16.49
N SER A 656 -19.77 14.09 15.76
CA SER A 656 -18.45 14.55 16.11
C SER A 656 -17.59 14.84 14.89
N PHE A 657 -16.69 15.82 15.03
CA PHE A 657 -15.58 16.02 14.10
C PHE A 657 -14.30 15.52 14.74
N THR A 658 -13.47 14.83 13.96
CA THR A 658 -12.12 14.45 14.37
C THR A 658 -11.12 15.09 13.42
N ILE A 659 -10.14 15.80 13.96
CA ILE A 659 -9.05 16.41 13.19
C ILE A 659 -7.71 15.74 13.48
N GLY A 660 -6.89 15.63 12.45
CA GLY A 660 -5.56 15.00 12.52
C GLY A 660 -4.60 15.62 11.51
N GLY A 661 -3.30 15.57 11.81
CA GLY A 661 -2.28 16.02 10.88
C GLY A 661 -0.91 16.12 11.55
N PHE A 662 0.08 15.52 10.90
CA PHE A 662 1.46 15.55 11.40
C PHE A 662 2.02 16.96 11.44
N GLY A 663 2.70 17.27 12.54
CA GLY A 663 3.21 18.61 12.82
C GLY A 663 2.12 19.65 13.08
N LEU A 664 0.83 19.26 13.12
CA LEU A 664 -0.32 20.13 13.41
C LEU A 664 -1.00 19.78 14.74
N THR A 665 -1.38 18.51 14.94
CA THR A 665 -2.17 18.05 16.11
C THR A 665 -1.36 17.18 17.09
N GLY A 666 -0.08 16.93 16.80
CA GLY A 666 0.73 15.94 17.53
C GLY A 666 0.35 14.51 17.13
N VAL A 667 0.65 13.54 18.00
CA VAL A 667 0.40 12.10 17.76
C VAL A 667 -1.07 11.71 17.95
N LYS A 668 -1.88 12.57 18.60
CA LYS A 668 -3.28 12.26 18.92
C LYS A 668 -4.23 13.13 18.12
N HIS A 669 -5.24 12.49 17.55
CA HIS A 669 -6.37 13.18 16.93
C HIS A 669 -7.15 13.98 17.97
N VAL A 670 -7.71 15.12 17.53
CA VAL A 670 -8.56 15.98 18.36
C VAL A 670 -10.01 15.76 17.91
N THR A 671 -10.83 15.19 18.80
CA THR A 671 -12.26 14.96 18.55
C THR A 671 -13.11 15.97 19.29
N VAL A 672 -13.99 16.66 18.56
CA VAL A 672 -14.97 17.60 19.09
C VAL A 672 -16.37 17.02 18.93
N LYS A 673 -17.05 16.78 20.05
CA LYS A 673 -18.44 16.28 20.07
C LYS A 673 -19.41 17.45 19.97
N ILE A 674 -20.40 17.31 19.09
CA ILE A 674 -21.44 18.32 18.82
C ILE A 674 -22.76 17.91 19.49
N GLY A 675 -23.04 16.60 19.56
CA GLY A 675 -24.30 16.06 20.08
C GLY A 675 -25.26 15.72 18.96
N ALA A 676 -26.49 16.21 19.00
CA ALA A 676 -27.51 15.92 18.00
C ALA A 676 -27.64 17.07 17.00
N VAL A 677 -27.93 16.74 15.73
CA VAL A 677 -28.11 17.72 14.63
C VAL A 677 -29.39 17.39 13.88
N ASP A 678 -30.34 18.33 13.89
CA ASP A 678 -31.66 18.14 13.28
C ASP A 678 -31.58 18.05 11.74
N PRO A 679 -32.64 17.53 11.07
CA PRO A 679 -32.74 17.57 9.62
C PRO A 679 -32.64 19.01 9.11
N GLU A 680 -31.93 19.20 7.99
CA GLU A 680 -31.72 20.52 7.38
C GLU A 680 -31.01 21.53 8.31
N GLU A 681 -30.25 21.05 9.30
CA GLU A 681 -29.33 21.87 10.09
C GLU A 681 -27.87 21.59 9.77
N GLU A 682 -27.01 22.50 10.19
CA GLU A 682 -25.57 22.43 9.98
C GLU A 682 -24.86 22.09 11.29
N ALA A 683 -24.14 20.97 11.29
CA ALA A 683 -23.22 20.59 12.35
C ALA A 683 -22.04 21.57 12.34
N LYS A 684 -21.75 22.24 13.46
CA LYS A 684 -20.65 23.21 13.58
C LYS A 684 -19.76 22.90 14.77
N ALA A 685 -18.46 23.00 14.57
CA ALA A 685 -17.47 22.87 15.64
C ALA A 685 -16.29 23.82 15.40
N SER A 686 -15.61 24.17 16.48
CA SER A 686 -14.31 24.81 16.45
C SER A 686 -13.31 23.88 17.12
N ALA A 687 -12.24 23.53 16.43
CA ALA A 687 -11.18 22.67 16.93
C ALA A 687 -9.85 23.44 16.94
N GLU A 688 -9.21 23.52 18.10
CA GLU A 688 -7.91 24.17 18.25
C GLU A 688 -6.78 23.14 18.15
N PHE A 689 -5.70 23.49 17.46
CA PHE A 689 -4.48 22.70 17.39
C PHE A 689 -3.24 23.61 17.40
N ILE A 690 -2.08 23.05 17.72
CA ILE A 690 -0.82 23.80 17.87
C ILE A 690 0.22 23.17 16.95
N PRO A 691 0.55 23.80 15.81
CA PRO A 691 1.58 23.31 14.92
C PRO A 691 2.94 23.25 15.59
N THR A 692 3.68 22.17 15.40
CA THR A 692 5.00 21.95 16.01
C THR A 692 6.13 22.04 14.99
N ARG A 693 5.81 22.13 13.70
CA ARG A 693 6.80 22.12 12.61
C ARG A 693 6.40 23.07 11.49
N ALA A 694 7.36 23.85 11.01
CA ALA A 694 7.17 24.72 9.86
C ALA A 694 7.09 23.94 8.54
N GLY A 695 6.45 24.54 7.53
CA GLY A 695 6.33 24.00 6.19
C GLY A 695 4.89 23.65 5.80
N SER A 696 4.75 22.97 4.65
CA SER A 696 3.44 22.55 4.15
C SER A 696 3.01 21.25 4.82
N SER A 697 1.84 21.25 5.43
CA SER A 697 1.17 20.08 6.00
C SER A 697 -0.30 20.02 5.56
N VAL A 698 -1.01 18.97 5.97
CA VAL A 698 -2.41 18.74 5.66
C VAL A 698 -3.17 18.44 6.95
N LEU A 699 -4.25 19.19 7.18
CA LEU A 699 -5.21 18.92 8.24
C LEU A 699 -6.29 18.00 7.67
N LEU A 700 -6.32 16.75 8.12
CA LEU A 700 -7.39 15.80 7.85
C LEU A 700 -8.55 16.03 8.79
N VAL A 701 -9.76 15.92 8.28
CA VAL A 701 -10.99 16.05 9.04
C VAL A 701 -11.93 14.90 8.69
N SER A 702 -12.43 14.20 9.70
CA SER A 702 -13.56 13.27 9.56
C SER A 702 -14.78 13.78 10.33
N PHE A 703 -15.96 13.43 9.83
CA PHE A 703 -17.22 13.59 10.54
C PHE A 703 -17.90 12.23 10.68
N ASP A 704 -18.37 11.95 11.89
CA ASP A 704 -19.07 10.71 12.23
C ASP A 704 -20.29 10.98 13.10
N SER A 705 -21.35 10.22 12.85
CA SER A 705 -22.58 10.15 13.65
C SER A 705 -23.12 8.72 13.71
N ASP A 706 -24.27 8.52 14.37
CA ASP A 706 -24.97 7.25 14.40
C ASP A 706 -25.36 6.72 13.00
N LYS A 707 -25.73 7.62 12.08
CA LYS A 707 -26.29 7.27 10.75
C LYS A 707 -25.45 7.75 9.57
N LEU A 708 -24.65 8.79 9.75
CA LEU A 708 -23.81 9.37 8.70
C LEU A 708 -22.34 9.20 9.09
N LYS A 709 -21.67 8.25 8.43
CA LYS A 709 -20.29 7.87 8.71
C LYS A 709 -19.42 8.03 7.47
N ASN A 710 -18.10 7.96 7.65
CA ASN A 710 -17.14 7.95 6.54
C ASN A 710 -17.26 9.22 5.66
N ILE A 711 -17.43 10.38 6.30
CA ILE A 711 -17.29 11.69 5.64
C ILE A 711 -15.90 12.22 5.95
N LYS A 712 -15.09 12.46 4.93
CA LYS A 712 -13.70 12.88 5.08
C LYS A 712 -13.39 14.05 4.17
N SER A 713 -12.61 14.98 4.68
CA SER A 713 -12.12 16.14 3.96
C SER A 713 -10.73 16.49 4.46
N PHE A 714 -10.08 17.44 3.80
CA PHE A 714 -8.77 17.93 4.21
C PHE A 714 -8.58 19.39 3.82
N ALA A 715 -7.68 20.06 4.54
CA ALA A 715 -7.23 21.40 4.22
C ALA A 715 -5.70 21.46 4.20
N LYS A 716 -5.13 22.15 3.21
CA LYS A 716 -3.69 22.44 3.19
C LYS A 716 -3.37 23.53 4.20
N VAL A 717 -2.35 23.29 5.01
CA VAL A 717 -1.88 24.24 6.04
C VAL A 717 -0.42 24.54 5.77
N VAL A 718 -0.09 25.82 5.61
CA VAL A 718 1.30 26.27 5.54
C VAL A 718 1.65 26.88 6.89
N VAL A 719 2.57 26.24 7.61
CA VAL A 719 3.02 26.66 8.93
C VAL A 719 4.26 27.53 8.78
N GLU A 720 4.16 28.78 9.21
CA GLU A 720 5.28 29.74 9.23
C GLU A 720 6.21 29.46 10.42
N GLU A 721 7.51 29.71 10.27
CA GLU A 721 8.45 29.70 11.41
C GLU A 721 8.03 30.74 12.44
N SER A 722 8.12 30.41 13.73
CA SER A 722 7.82 31.38 14.79
C SER A 722 8.85 32.51 14.73
N ILE A 723 8.40 33.73 14.44
CA ILE A 723 9.24 34.91 14.63
C ILE A 723 9.41 35.07 16.15
N SER A 724 10.57 34.66 16.66
CA SER A 724 11.01 35.09 17.99
C SER A 724 11.08 36.61 17.97
N THR A 725 10.04 37.24 18.51
CA THR A 725 10.16 38.62 18.98
C THR A 725 11.01 38.52 20.25
N GLU A 726 12.33 38.54 20.06
CA GLU A 726 13.24 38.92 21.13
C GLU A 726 12.82 40.32 21.59
N ILE A 727 12.19 40.40 22.76
CA ILE A 727 11.95 41.63 23.52
C ILE A 727 13.00 41.70 24.61
#